data_AF-A0A2T6NUY2-F1
#
_entry.id   AF-A0A2T6NUY2-F1
#
_cell.length_a   1.000
_cell.length_b   1.000
_cell.length_c   1.000
_cell.angle_alpha   90.00
_cell.angle_beta   90.00
_cell.angle_gamma   90.00
#
_symmetry.space_group_name_H-M   'P 1'
#
loop_
_entity.id
_entity.type
_entity.pdbx_description
1 polymer ?
#
loop_
_entity_poly.entity_id
_entity_poly.type
_entity_poly.pdbx_seq_one_letter_code
_entity_poly.pdbx_strand_id
1 'polypeptide(L)'
;MHNKSLAIALTLFAVVGLQGCQDGVSTQSLQPTTVTTSTYSGPAARTSDIQGYRVNVWEPLRAENRCGSCHNAGGQAPLFVREDDVNQAYEDANPHINREEPDQSSLVTKVANGHNCWEASDTACATIITSYIESWLGDSLSGGRQIELEAPPTKVVGESKAFPDDPSLFTSYVHPLLTDYCAECHVEDAAAPQSPFFATADSAVAYAAVKTSIDLDTPSNSRLVQRLIELHNCWDDCGANAQEMESAIDQMAGNISPTPIDPDLVVSMALSLPEGTVASGGSRQENDVVALYEFKTGSGNIAYDTSGVDPANNLTISGAVTWVEGWGLDFSDGKAQGSTSDSRKIAQLIQATGEYTIEAWVVPANVTQEGPARIISYSAGTDGRNFTLGQTLYNYNHLHRSSSTDGNGEPAHSTADADEDLQATEQHVVATFDPENGRRIYVDGVFTDDLDETEPGNLNDWDDSYALVLGNEASNDRPWAGKVRLLAIHNRALSAEQIKQNFDAGVGEKYFLLFNVTDLVNLPQSYVMFEVSQYDNYSYLFRQPKFISLDESVLPGSIAVEGMRIGINGKEAAVGQAYARLATTINDSEYTANGQLLSTMATTIPSEKGADSDQFFLTFERLGSHTNVYTEPAVLPPAEPADGEPASLIGLRTFDEINATMASLTGVSPTLEAVQTTYTTIRQQLPSSEDVNGFLSSHQVAVSQLAIEYCSALVDDTGLRASLFPGFDFGANANSVQDATWQSELVAPLMSRFMGEQLTTQPSPTLVEGELMNLLTGSVGLARCSGTCPADRTEKAAKAACASLLGSAVVLLQ
;
A
#
# COMPACT_ATOMS: atom_id res chain seq x y z
N MET A 1 -72.34 -13.35 8.62
CA MET A 1 -73.59 -12.64 9.01
C MET A 1 -73.19 -11.30 9.59
N HIS A 2 -73.84 -10.20 9.18
CA HIS A 2 -73.70 -8.80 9.68
C HIS A 2 -72.28 -8.17 9.60
N ASN A 3 -72.02 -7.06 8.88
CA ASN A 3 -72.50 -5.66 9.06
C ASN A 3 -72.16 -5.08 10.45
N LYS A 4 -71.68 -3.83 10.62
CA LYS A 4 -71.39 -2.71 9.70
C LYS A 4 -70.67 -1.57 10.44
N SER A 5 -69.93 -0.73 9.69
CA SER A 5 -69.74 0.74 9.91
C SER A 5 -69.02 1.24 11.20
N LEU A 6 -68.45 2.46 11.31
CA LEU A 6 -67.84 3.52 10.46
C LEU A 6 -67.94 4.84 11.28
N ALA A 7 -66.87 5.67 11.29
CA ALA A 7 -66.87 7.13 11.61
C ALA A 7 -67.14 7.60 13.07
N ILE A 8 -66.74 8.80 13.55
CA ILE A 8 -65.80 9.89 13.15
C ILE A 8 -65.57 10.80 14.39
N ALA A 9 -64.39 11.47 14.50
CA ALA A 9 -64.11 12.82 15.08
C ALA A 9 -62.71 12.83 15.73
N LEU A 10 -61.64 13.46 15.21
CA LEU A 10 -61.41 14.82 14.68
C LEU A 10 -61.29 15.91 15.77
N THR A 11 -60.04 16.28 16.08
CA THR A 11 -59.71 17.63 16.58
C THR A 11 -58.50 18.16 15.79
N LEU A 12 -58.56 19.42 15.40
CA LEU A 12 -57.70 20.07 14.42
C LEU A 12 -56.75 21.07 15.11
N PHE A 13 -55.48 21.16 14.69
CA PHE A 13 -54.66 22.35 14.90
C PHE A 13 -53.67 22.56 13.75
N ALA A 14 -53.48 23.82 13.36
CA ALA A 14 -52.60 24.33 12.30
C ALA A 14 -52.43 25.86 12.52
N VAL A 15 -51.61 26.63 11.79
CA VAL A 15 -50.85 26.41 10.56
C VAL A 15 -49.48 27.16 10.67
N VAL A 16 -48.61 26.99 9.68
CA VAL A 16 -47.46 27.85 9.29
C VAL A 16 -46.12 27.52 9.99
N GLY A 17 -44.99 27.32 9.31
CA GLY A 17 -44.74 27.24 7.85
C GLY A 17 -43.40 27.88 7.47
N LEU A 18 -42.53 27.13 6.78
CA LEU A 18 -41.39 27.65 6.02
C LEU A 18 -40.93 26.55 5.03
N GLN A 19 -40.93 26.88 3.74
CA GLN A 19 -40.49 25.99 2.66
C GLN A 19 -39.00 26.23 2.39
N GLY A 20 -38.25 25.15 2.20
CA GLY A 20 -36.96 25.14 1.51
C GLY A 20 -37.04 24.12 0.39
N CYS A 21 -36.75 24.52 -0.84
CA CYS A 21 -36.83 23.63 -2.00
C CYS A 21 -35.63 22.68 -2.06
N GLN A 22 -35.89 21.39 -2.20
CA GLN A 22 -35.00 20.45 -2.87
C GLN A 22 -35.86 19.65 -3.87
N ASP A 23 -35.77 20.03 -5.14
CA ASP A 23 -36.34 19.26 -6.23
C ASP A 23 -35.45 18.04 -6.47
N GLY A 24 -35.80 16.91 -5.83
CA GLY A 24 -35.28 15.62 -6.22
C GLY A 24 -35.77 15.28 -7.62
N VAL A 25 -34.84 15.21 -8.58
CA VAL A 25 -35.14 14.82 -9.96
C VAL A 25 -35.80 13.44 -9.95
N SER A 26 -36.96 13.31 -10.60
CA SER A 26 -37.69 12.06 -10.65
C SER A 26 -36.92 11.04 -11.50
N THR A 27 -36.22 10.11 -10.85
CA THR A 27 -35.83 8.85 -11.49
C THR A 27 -37.11 8.12 -11.88
N GLN A 28 -37.35 7.97 -13.18
CA GLN A 28 -38.42 7.08 -13.63
C GLN A 28 -38.05 5.67 -13.18
N SER A 29 -38.97 4.99 -12.49
CA SER A 29 -38.79 3.57 -12.18
C SER A 29 -38.73 2.80 -13.50
N LEU A 30 -37.55 2.31 -13.87
CA LEU A 30 -37.45 1.24 -14.85
C LEU A 30 -38.34 0.09 -14.36
N GLN A 31 -39.13 -0.48 -15.28
CA GLN A 31 -40.01 -1.58 -14.89
C GLN A 31 -39.15 -2.77 -14.46
N PRO A 32 -39.59 -3.56 -13.45
CA PRO A 32 -38.84 -4.73 -13.04
C PRO A 32 -38.71 -5.68 -14.22
N THR A 33 -37.47 -5.99 -14.61
CA THR A 33 -37.15 -7.02 -15.59
C THR A 33 -37.63 -8.34 -15.02
N THR A 34 -38.87 -8.70 -15.36
CA THR A 34 -39.37 -10.06 -15.16
C THR A 34 -38.44 -10.97 -15.96
N VAL A 35 -38.08 -12.14 -15.43
CA VAL A 35 -37.40 -13.18 -16.22
C VAL A 35 -38.39 -13.65 -17.29
N THR A 36 -38.48 -12.89 -18.38
CA THR A 36 -39.14 -13.31 -19.59
C THR A 36 -38.25 -14.38 -20.18
N THR A 37 -38.66 -15.64 -20.03
CA THR A 37 -38.22 -16.71 -20.92
C THR A 37 -38.54 -16.28 -22.34
N SER A 38 -37.57 -15.65 -22.98
CA SER A 38 -37.74 -15.02 -24.27
C SER A 38 -37.66 -16.15 -25.30
N THR A 39 -38.80 -16.76 -25.57
CA THR A 39 -38.90 -17.92 -26.46
C THR A 39 -38.62 -17.49 -27.88
N TYR A 40 -37.34 -17.53 -28.24
CA TYR A 40 -36.84 -17.55 -29.61
C TYR A 40 -37.74 -18.44 -30.46
N SER A 41 -38.34 -17.85 -31.50
CA SER A 41 -39.40 -18.45 -32.32
C SER A 41 -38.92 -18.87 -33.70
N GLY A 42 -37.65 -18.63 -34.02
CA GLY A 42 -37.00 -19.03 -35.27
C GLY A 42 -36.62 -20.52 -35.32
N PRO A 43 -35.97 -20.97 -36.42
CA PRO A 43 -35.50 -22.35 -36.57
C PRO A 43 -34.49 -22.74 -35.49
N ALA A 44 -34.57 -23.99 -35.01
CA ALA A 44 -33.61 -24.51 -34.04
C ALA A 44 -32.16 -24.44 -34.58
N ALA A 45 -31.19 -24.34 -33.66
CA ALA A 45 -29.77 -24.37 -34.00
C ALA A 45 -29.40 -25.67 -34.74
N ARG A 46 -28.73 -25.56 -35.90
CA ARG A 46 -28.33 -26.71 -36.74
C ARG A 46 -27.18 -27.53 -36.15
N THR A 47 -26.38 -26.96 -35.25
CA THR A 47 -25.19 -27.58 -34.62
C THR A 47 -25.10 -27.21 -33.14
N SER A 48 -24.27 -27.92 -32.38
CA SER A 48 -23.89 -27.53 -31.01
C SER A 48 -23.21 -26.15 -30.99
N ASP A 49 -22.31 -25.87 -31.93
CA ASP A 49 -21.61 -24.58 -32.06
C ASP A 49 -22.59 -23.40 -32.22
N ILE A 50 -23.61 -23.55 -33.07
CA ILE A 50 -24.69 -22.55 -33.23
C ILE A 50 -25.55 -22.44 -31.95
N GLN A 51 -25.71 -23.53 -31.20
CA GLN A 51 -26.44 -23.52 -29.93
C GLN A 51 -25.62 -22.86 -28.81
N GLY A 52 -24.29 -23.01 -28.79
CA GLY A 52 -23.38 -22.27 -27.91
C GLY A 52 -23.42 -20.77 -28.22
N TYR A 53 -23.26 -20.40 -29.49
CA TYR A 53 -23.43 -19.01 -29.96
C TYR A 53 -24.78 -18.43 -29.53
N ARG A 54 -25.85 -19.22 -29.70
CA ARG A 54 -27.21 -18.81 -29.32
C ARG A 54 -27.31 -18.44 -27.84
N VAL A 55 -26.77 -19.27 -26.95
CA VAL A 55 -26.89 -19.08 -25.50
C VAL A 55 -25.96 -17.98 -25.01
N ASN A 56 -24.71 -17.99 -25.46
CA ASN A 56 -23.65 -17.21 -24.83
C ASN A 56 -23.39 -15.85 -25.48
N VAL A 57 -23.68 -15.67 -26.78
CA VAL A 57 -23.49 -14.39 -27.49
C VAL A 57 -24.82 -13.78 -27.91
N TRP A 58 -25.68 -14.54 -28.56
CA TRP A 58 -26.91 -14.01 -29.14
C TRP A 58 -27.97 -13.64 -28.10
N GLU A 59 -28.26 -14.52 -27.12
CA GLU A 59 -29.26 -14.26 -26.07
C GLU A 59 -28.93 -13.02 -25.20
N PRO A 60 -27.69 -12.77 -24.76
CA PRO A 60 -27.39 -11.54 -24.02
C PRO A 60 -27.32 -10.28 -24.89
N LEU A 61 -26.90 -10.35 -26.16
CA LEU A 61 -26.72 -9.15 -27.00
C LEU A 61 -27.97 -8.72 -27.78
N ARG A 62 -28.96 -9.59 -27.98
CA ARG A 62 -30.23 -9.30 -28.69
C ARG A 62 -31.19 -8.35 -27.94
N ALA A 63 -30.88 -7.94 -26.73
CA ALA A 63 -31.73 -7.03 -25.97
C ALA A 63 -31.82 -5.64 -26.64
N GLU A 64 -32.98 -4.98 -26.57
CA GLU A 64 -33.20 -3.67 -27.21
C GLU A 64 -32.33 -2.55 -26.62
N ASN A 65 -31.85 -2.69 -25.38
CA ASN A 65 -30.89 -1.78 -24.75
C ASN A 65 -29.41 -2.12 -25.08
N ARG A 66 -29.17 -3.08 -25.98
CA ARG A 66 -27.84 -3.52 -26.44
C ARG A 66 -27.80 -3.56 -27.98
N CYS A 67 -26.97 -4.44 -28.55
CA CYS A 67 -26.81 -4.62 -30.00
C CYS A 67 -28.14 -4.91 -30.72
N GLY A 68 -29.11 -5.53 -30.05
CA GLY A 68 -30.45 -5.84 -30.58
C GLY A 68 -31.24 -4.63 -31.09
N SER A 69 -30.94 -3.41 -30.61
CA SER A 69 -31.51 -2.16 -31.17
C SER A 69 -31.21 -1.97 -32.65
N CYS A 70 -30.01 -2.36 -33.10
CA CYS A 70 -29.45 -2.01 -34.41
C CYS A 70 -29.12 -3.23 -35.28
N HIS A 71 -28.78 -4.37 -34.70
CA HIS A 71 -28.28 -5.56 -35.42
C HIS A 71 -29.30 -6.71 -35.49
N ASN A 72 -30.60 -6.38 -35.38
CA ASN A 72 -31.75 -7.27 -35.53
C ASN A 72 -32.12 -7.54 -37.01
N ALA A 73 -33.14 -8.36 -37.27
CA ALA A 73 -33.51 -8.79 -38.63
C ALA A 73 -33.94 -7.65 -39.58
N GLY A 74 -34.42 -6.53 -39.02
CA GLY A 74 -34.80 -5.33 -39.77
C GLY A 74 -33.76 -4.19 -39.72
N GLY A 75 -32.59 -4.45 -39.13
CA GLY A 75 -31.60 -3.44 -38.76
C GLY A 75 -30.47 -3.22 -39.77
N GLN A 76 -29.33 -2.79 -39.24
CA GLN A 76 -28.09 -2.54 -39.95
C GLN A 76 -27.15 -3.75 -39.91
N ALA A 77 -26.61 -4.13 -41.06
CA ALA A 77 -25.62 -5.22 -41.15
C ALA A 77 -24.32 -4.91 -40.37
N PRO A 78 -23.62 -5.91 -39.81
CA PRO A 78 -23.99 -7.34 -39.77
C PRO A 78 -25.22 -7.62 -38.90
N LEU A 79 -26.08 -8.57 -39.27
CA LEU A 79 -27.35 -8.85 -38.55
C LEU A 79 -27.16 -9.96 -37.50
N PHE A 80 -26.06 -9.90 -36.74
CA PHE A 80 -25.59 -10.99 -35.88
C PHE A 80 -26.51 -11.28 -34.67
N VAL A 81 -27.43 -10.37 -34.32
CA VAL A 81 -28.46 -10.60 -33.29
C VAL A 81 -29.89 -10.59 -33.85
N ARG A 82 -30.05 -10.92 -35.15
CA ARG A 82 -31.37 -11.11 -35.76
C ARG A 82 -32.21 -12.17 -35.03
N GLU A 83 -33.47 -11.83 -34.83
CA GLU A 83 -34.40 -12.54 -33.96
C GLU A 83 -35.17 -13.69 -34.63
N ASP A 84 -35.14 -13.73 -35.96
CA ASP A 84 -35.94 -14.62 -36.80
C ASP A 84 -35.23 -15.92 -37.21
N ASP A 85 -33.90 -15.91 -37.36
CA ASP A 85 -33.10 -17.13 -37.55
C ASP A 85 -31.68 -17.02 -36.97
N VAL A 86 -31.45 -17.66 -35.83
CA VAL A 86 -30.16 -17.75 -35.14
C VAL A 86 -29.08 -18.43 -35.99
N ASN A 87 -29.47 -19.30 -36.92
CA ASN A 87 -28.52 -19.99 -37.79
C ASN A 87 -27.86 -19.04 -38.78
N GLN A 88 -28.56 -17.96 -39.14
CA GLN A 88 -28.05 -16.94 -40.03
C GLN A 88 -27.50 -15.74 -39.26
N ALA A 89 -28.00 -15.48 -38.06
CA ALA A 89 -27.34 -14.62 -37.07
C ALA A 89 -25.88 -15.08 -36.83
N TYR A 90 -25.68 -16.39 -36.68
CA TYR A 90 -24.38 -17.04 -36.60
C TYR A 90 -23.53 -16.89 -37.88
N GLU A 91 -24.13 -17.07 -39.07
CA GLU A 91 -23.44 -16.87 -40.36
C GLU A 91 -22.93 -15.42 -40.52
N ASP A 92 -23.72 -14.44 -40.08
CA ASP A 92 -23.36 -13.01 -40.07
C ASP A 92 -22.36 -12.64 -38.95
N ALA A 93 -22.30 -13.41 -37.87
CA ALA A 93 -21.38 -13.18 -36.74
C ALA A 93 -19.95 -13.63 -37.06
N ASN A 94 -19.75 -14.84 -37.62
CA ASN A 94 -18.43 -15.47 -37.74
C ASN A 94 -17.33 -14.60 -38.40
N PRO A 95 -17.59 -13.80 -39.46
CA PRO A 95 -16.56 -12.94 -40.06
C PRO A 95 -16.05 -11.83 -39.13
N HIS A 96 -16.69 -11.62 -37.98
CA HIS A 96 -16.42 -10.57 -37.01
C HIS A 96 -15.86 -11.09 -35.67
N ILE A 97 -15.73 -12.40 -35.53
CA ILE A 97 -15.24 -13.09 -34.33
C ILE A 97 -13.85 -13.63 -34.60
N ASN A 98 -12.87 -13.20 -33.82
CA ASN A 98 -11.63 -13.95 -33.69
C ASN A 98 -11.87 -15.06 -32.65
N ARG A 99 -11.70 -16.32 -33.05
CA ARG A 99 -11.92 -17.50 -32.17
C ARG A 99 -10.66 -17.90 -31.40
N GLU A 100 -9.51 -17.35 -31.78
CA GLU A 100 -8.23 -17.54 -31.11
C GLU A 100 -8.03 -16.42 -30.06
N GLU A 101 -8.39 -15.17 -30.40
CA GLU A 101 -8.35 -13.99 -29.50
C GLU A 101 -9.74 -13.31 -29.40
N PRO A 102 -10.61 -13.77 -28.48
CA PRO A 102 -11.97 -13.24 -28.34
C PRO A 102 -12.06 -11.71 -28.17
N ASP A 103 -11.10 -11.10 -27.48
CA ASP A 103 -11.00 -9.66 -27.22
C ASP A 103 -10.65 -8.85 -28.48
N GLN A 104 -9.90 -9.43 -29.41
CA GLN A 104 -9.58 -8.81 -30.71
C GLN A 104 -10.71 -8.95 -31.74
N SER A 105 -11.80 -9.66 -31.39
CA SER A 105 -13.00 -9.72 -32.23
C SER A 105 -13.50 -8.33 -32.61
N SER A 106 -13.81 -8.11 -33.89
CA SER A 106 -14.24 -6.79 -34.39
C SER A 106 -15.56 -6.27 -33.79
N LEU A 107 -16.33 -7.13 -33.11
CA LEU A 107 -17.46 -6.72 -32.27
C LEU A 107 -16.99 -6.09 -30.95
N VAL A 108 -15.98 -6.68 -30.30
CA VAL A 108 -15.37 -6.17 -29.05
C VAL A 108 -14.62 -4.88 -29.33
N THR A 109 -13.66 -4.90 -30.26
CA THR A 109 -12.78 -3.74 -30.52
C THR A 109 -13.55 -2.52 -31.02
N LYS A 110 -14.67 -2.70 -31.74
CA LYS A 110 -15.57 -1.57 -32.07
C LYS A 110 -16.20 -0.95 -30.84
N VAL A 111 -16.71 -1.76 -29.92
CA VAL A 111 -17.39 -1.27 -28.71
C VAL A 111 -16.39 -0.61 -27.77
N ALA A 112 -15.19 -1.17 -27.62
CA ALA A 112 -14.06 -0.54 -26.91
C ALA A 112 -13.70 0.86 -27.47
N ASN A 113 -13.92 1.10 -28.77
CA ASN A 113 -13.73 2.38 -29.43
C ASN A 113 -15.01 3.25 -29.48
N GLY A 114 -15.90 3.15 -28.49
CA GLY A 114 -17.06 4.04 -28.33
C GLY A 114 -18.32 3.68 -29.12
N HIS A 115 -18.42 2.47 -29.68
CA HIS A 115 -19.58 2.08 -30.49
C HIS A 115 -20.77 1.59 -29.65
N ASN A 116 -21.55 2.54 -29.13
CA ASN A 116 -22.85 2.30 -28.48
C ASN A 116 -22.81 1.27 -27.32
N CYS A 117 -21.84 1.41 -26.41
CA CYS A 117 -21.87 0.69 -25.13
C CYS A 117 -23.16 1.03 -24.34
N TRP A 118 -23.71 0.03 -23.64
CA TRP A 118 -24.90 0.18 -22.78
C TRP A 118 -24.56 0.54 -21.33
N GLU A 119 -23.29 0.38 -20.93
CA GLU A 119 -22.70 0.90 -19.70
C GLU A 119 -22.08 2.29 -19.96
N ALA A 120 -21.61 2.97 -18.91
CA ALA A 120 -20.85 4.22 -19.07
C ALA A 120 -19.34 4.01 -19.30
N SER A 121 -18.88 2.76 -19.45
CA SER A 121 -17.49 2.38 -19.71
C SER A 121 -17.41 1.46 -20.92
N ASP A 122 -16.88 1.96 -22.03
CA ASP A 122 -16.70 1.20 -23.27
C ASP A 122 -15.83 -0.05 -23.05
N THR A 123 -14.78 0.07 -22.22
CA THR A 123 -13.92 -1.06 -21.78
C THR A 123 -14.72 -2.12 -21.03
N ALA A 124 -15.70 -1.74 -20.21
CA ALA A 124 -16.56 -2.69 -19.51
C ALA A 124 -17.47 -3.46 -20.49
N CYS A 125 -18.13 -2.77 -21.43
CA CYS A 125 -18.90 -3.44 -22.48
C CYS A 125 -18.02 -4.36 -23.34
N ALA A 126 -16.82 -3.92 -23.73
CA ALA A 126 -15.87 -4.72 -24.49
C ALA A 126 -15.46 -5.99 -23.72
N THR A 127 -15.15 -5.87 -22.43
CA THR A 127 -14.84 -7.03 -21.57
C THR A 127 -16.02 -7.98 -21.47
N ILE A 128 -17.25 -7.47 -21.28
CA ILE A 128 -18.46 -8.31 -21.22
C ILE A 128 -18.72 -9.06 -22.55
N ILE A 129 -18.53 -8.41 -23.70
CA ILE A 129 -18.65 -9.07 -25.02
C ILE A 129 -17.56 -10.13 -25.20
N THR A 130 -16.36 -9.88 -24.66
CA THR A 130 -15.27 -10.86 -24.64
C THR A 130 -15.69 -12.10 -23.84
N SER A 131 -16.19 -11.93 -22.61
CA SER A 131 -16.73 -13.02 -21.77
C SER A 131 -17.83 -13.83 -22.48
N TYR A 132 -18.68 -13.19 -23.28
CA TYR A 132 -19.72 -13.87 -24.09
C TYR A 132 -19.13 -14.77 -25.19
N ILE A 133 -18.10 -14.28 -25.90
CA ILE A 133 -17.43 -15.04 -26.96
C ILE A 133 -16.63 -16.19 -26.34
N GLU A 134 -15.89 -15.94 -25.27
CA GLU A 134 -15.16 -16.97 -24.50
C GLU A 134 -16.10 -18.08 -24.00
N SER A 135 -17.23 -17.71 -23.41
CA SER A 135 -18.24 -18.66 -22.94
C SER A 135 -18.82 -19.52 -24.09
N TRP A 136 -18.98 -18.97 -25.30
CA TRP A 136 -19.37 -19.76 -26.47
C TRP A 136 -18.27 -20.75 -26.89
N LEU A 137 -17.01 -20.34 -26.87
CA LEU A 137 -15.88 -21.16 -27.33
C LEU A 137 -15.43 -22.23 -26.30
N GLY A 138 -15.68 -22.00 -25.01
CA GLY A 138 -15.22 -22.81 -23.89
C GLY A 138 -15.84 -24.21 -23.73
N ASP A 139 -16.83 -24.60 -24.55
CA ASP A 139 -17.60 -25.87 -24.46
C ASP A 139 -16.78 -27.13 -24.87
N SER A 140 -15.45 -27.07 -24.72
CA SER A 140 -14.47 -28.10 -25.09
C SER A 140 -13.65 -28.64 -23.91
N LEU A 141 -14.29 -28.86 -22.75
CA LEU A 141 -13.77 -29.59 -21.56
C LEU A 141 -12.51 -29.03 -20.86
N SER A 142 -11.86 -27.99 -21.40
CA SER A 142 -10.69 -27.32 -20.78
C SER A 142 -10.86 -25.80 -20.72
N GLY A 143 -12.10 -25.33 -20.54
CA GLY A 143 -12.51 -23.93 -20.70
C GLY A 143 -11.67 -22.95 -19.88
N GLY A 144 -10.82 -22.20 -20.56
CA GLY A 144 -10.04 -21.09 -20.05
C GLY A 144 -9.38 -20.35 -21.22
N ARG A 145 -9.11 -19.05 -21.07
CA ARG A 145 -8.50 -18.21 -22.12
C ARG A 145 -7.17 -18.82 -22.59
N GLN A 146 -7.03 -19.11 -23.89
CA GLN A 146 -5.72 -19.37 -24.49
C GLN A 146 -5.08 -18.04 -24.85
N ILE A 147 -3.82 -17.85 -24.51
CA ILE A 147 -3.05 -16.65 -24.87
C ILE A 147 -2.15 -17.06 -26.04
N GLU A 148 -2.45 -16.59 -27.24
CA GLU A 148 -1.55 -16.73 -28.40
C GLU A 148 -0.47 -15.63 -28.34
N LEU A 149 0.75 -15.97 -28.76
CA LEU A 149 1.88 -15.04 -28.70
C LEU A 149 2.12 -14.42 -30.07
N GLU A 150 1.82 -13.13 -30.21
CA GLU A 150 2.12 -12.37 -31.42
C GLU A 150 3.59 -11.90 -31.48
N ALA A 151 4.08 -11.66 -32.70
CA ALA A 151 5.38 -11.05 -32.92
C ALA A 151 5.30 -9.53 -32.64
N PRO A 152 5.99 -8.99 -31.61
CA PRO A 152 5.85 -7.59 -31.25
C PRO A 152 6.52 -6.63 -32.26
N PRO A 153 6.19 -5.34 -32.22
CA PRO A 153 6.84 -4.32 -33.03
C PRO A 153 8.37 -4.35 -32.89
N THR A 154 9.08 -4.29 -34.01
CA THR A 154 10.55 -4.23 -33.98
C THR A 154 11.02 -2.80 -33.71
N LYS A 155 11.28 -2.48 -32.44
CA LYS A 155 11.96 -1.25 -32.02
C LYS A 155 13.44 -1.54 -31.72
N VAL A 156 14.33 -0.80 -32.37
CA VAL A 156 15.72 -0.70 -31.91
C VAL A 156 15.73 0.00 -30.54
N VAL A 157 16.68 -0.37 -29.68
CA VAL A 157 16.95 0.42 -28.46
C VAL A 157 17.38 1.82 -28.91
N GLY A 158 16.76 2.87 -28.36
CA GLY A 158 17.08 4.26 -28.68
C GLY A 158 17.91 4.95 -27.59
N GLU A 159 18.56 6.06 -27.92
CA GLU A 159 18.96 7.02 -26.88
C GLU A 159 17.68 7.56 -26.22
N SER A 160 17.67 7.72 -24.90
CA SER A 160 16.47 8.22 -24.21
C SER A 160 16.83 9.15 -23.05
N LYS A 161 15.96 10.12 -22.76
CA LYS A 161 16.17 11.10 -21.70
C LYS A 161 15.71 10.54 -20.36
N ALA A 162 16.51 10.76 -19.32
CA ALA A 162 16.12 10.53 -17.94
C ALA A 162 15.71 11.86 -17.28
N PHE A 163 14.73 11.83 -16.39
CA PHE A 163 14.38 12.98 -15.57
C PHE A 163 15.58 13.39 -14.69
N PRO A 164 16.01 14.67 -14.72
CA PRO A 164 16.99 15.18 -13.77
C PRO A 164 16.49 15.05 -12.33
N ASP A 165 17.41 14.89 -11.37
CA ASP A 165 17.09 14.99 -9.94
C ASP A 165 16.65 16.42 -9.57
N ASP A 166 17.29 17.43 -10.19
CA ASP A 166 16.97 18.85 -10.04
C ASP A 166 15.67 19.24 -10.78
N PRO A 167 14.64 19.78 -10.09
CA PRO A 167 13.41 20.26 -10.72
C PRO A 167 13.59 21.52 -11.59
N SER A 168 14.75 22.19 -11.60
CA SER A 168 14.90 23.53 -12.19
C SER A 168 14.38 23.70 -13.62
N LEU A 169 14.51 22.69 -14.50
CA LEU A 169 13.91 22.71 -15.85
C LEU A 169 12.38 22.61 -15.79
N PHE A 170 11.83 21.71 -14.98
CA PHE A 170 10.39 21.59 -14.77
C PHE A 170 9.79 22.89 -14.18
N THR A 171 10.42 23.46 -13.15
CA THR A 171 10.04 24.75 -12.53
C THR A 171 10.04 25.90 -13.54
N SER A 172 10.94 25.86 -14.54
CA SER A 172 11.09 26.93 -15.53
C SER A 172 10.08 26.85 -16.67
N TYR A 173 9.68 25.65 -17.09
CA TYR A 173 8.91 25.44 -18.33
C TYR A 173 7.49 24.91 -18.11
N VAL A 174 7.29 23.92 -17.23
CA VAL A 174 6.01 23.18 -17.11
C VAL A 174 5.23 23.59 -15.86
N HIS A 175 5.90 23.75 -14.72
CA HIS A 175 5.27 24.08 -13.44
C HIS A 175 4.35 25.32 -13.48
N PRO A 176 4.68 26.43 -14.19
CA PRO A 176 3.81 27.60 -14.25
C PRO A 176 2.40 27.29 -14.82
N LEU A 177 2.31 26.47 -15.87
CA LEU A 177 1.02 26.07 -16.44
C LEU A 177 0.20 25.24 -15.46
N LEU A 178 0.85 24.36 -14.68
CA LEU A 178 0.19 23.54 -13.68
C LEU A 178 -0.33 24.38 -12.51
N THR A 179 0.45 25.35 -12.02
CA THR A 179 -0.01 26.26 -10.96
C THR A 179 -1.11 27.21 -11.42
N ASP A 180 -1.06 27.69 -12.67
CA ASP A 180 -2.03 28.66 -13.19
C ASP A 180 -3.37 28.01 -13.54
N TYR A 181 -3.38 26.76 -14.03
CA TYR A 181 -4.57 26.11 -14.59
C TYR A 181 -5.05 24.83 -13.90
N CYS A 182 -4.23 24.18 -13.07
CA CYS A 182 -4.59 22.92 -12.42
C CYS A 182 -4.75 23.02 -10.90
N ALA A 183 -4.37 24.15 -10.29
CA ALA A 183 -4.34 24.33 -8.84
C ALA A 183 -5.73 24.38 -8.16
N GLU A 184 -6.85 24.51 -8.88
CA GLU A 184 -8.18 24.40 -8.27
C GLU A 184 -8.53 22.97 -7.81
N CYS A 185 -7.82 21.96 -8.33
CA CYS A 185 -8.04 20.54 -8.02
C CYS A 185 -6.77 19.79 -7.58
N HIS A 186 -5.62 20.04 -8.22
CA HIS A 186 -4.40 19.25 -8.04
C HIS A 186 -3.45 19.79 -6.96
N VAL A 187 -4.02 20.25 -5.84
CA VAL A 187 -3.32 20.65 -4.60
C VAL A 187 -4.04 20.07 -3.38
N GLU A 188 -3.30 19.91 -2.28
CA GLU A 188 -3.79 19.29 -1.04
C GLU A 188 -4.93 20.10 -0.37
N ASP A 189 -4.92 21.42 -0.51
CA ASP A 189 -5.86 22.37 0.11
C ASP A 189 -7.00 22.83 -0.82
N ALA A 190 -7.15 22.19 -1.98
CA ALA A 190 -8.25 22.44 -2.91
C ALA A 190 -9.62 22.16 -2.27
N ALA A 191 -10.67 22.79 -2.81
CA ALA A 191 -12.05 22.55 -2.35
C ALA A 191 -12.56 21.12 -2.67
N ALA A 192 -11.96 20.47 -3.67
CA ALA A 192 -12.21 19.09 -4.06
C ALA A 192 -10.88 18.43 -4.53
N PRO A 193 -9.96 18.11 -3.60
CA PRO A 193 -8.59 17.75 -3.92
C PRO A 193 -8.52 16.44 -4.71
N GLN A 194 -7.79 16.45 -5.82
CA GLN A 194 -7.54 15.32 -6.70
C GLN A 194 -6.04 15.01 -6.73
N SER A 195 -5.65 13.79 -6.33
CA SER A 195 -4.30 13.30 -6.56
C SER A 195 -4.10 12.96 -8.05
N PRO A 196 -2.86 13.00 -8.58
CA PRO A 196 -1.64 13.49 -7.94
C PRO A 196 -1.60 15.02 -7.77
N PHE A 197 -0.92 15.52 -6.74
CA PHE A 197 -0.87 16.94 -6.38
C PHE A 197 0.24 17.72 -7.11
N PHE A 198 0.26 17.63 -8.44
CA PHE A 198 1.29 18.24 -9.29
C PHE A 198 1.17 19.76 -9.49
N ALA A 199 0.12 20.40 -8.98
CA ALA A 199 -0.09 21.84 -9.10
C ALA A 199 0.30 22.62 -7.83
N THR A 200 0.91 21.96 -6.84
CA THR A 200 1.33 22.61 -5.59
C THR A 200 2.43 23.66 -5.83
N ALA A 201 2.46 24.69 -4.98
CA ALA A 201 3.42 25.79 -5.08
C ALA A 201 4.87 25.36 -4.82
N ASP A 202 5.08 24.25 -4.11
CA ASP A 202 6.41 23.64 -3.98
C ASP A 202 6.77 22.87 -5.26
N SER A 203 7.62 23.48 -6.09
CA SER A 203 8.01 22.88 -7.37
C SER A 203 8.75 21.53 -7.25
N ALA A 204 9.36 21.20 -6.11
CA ALA A 204 10.01 19.91 -5.91
C ALA A 204 8.98 18.80 -5.62
N VAL A 205 7.97 19.10 -4.81
CA VAL A 205 6.82 18.20 -4.56
C VAL A 205 6.00 18.02 -5.84
N ALA A 206 5.68 19.13 -6.53
CA ALA A 206 4.98 19.11 -7.80
C ALA A 206 5.73 18.29 -8.87
N TYR A 207 7.05 18.45 -8.96
CA TYR A 207 7.89 17.66 -9.87
C TYR A 207 7.82 16.17 -9.56
N ALA A 208 8.03 15.79 -8.30
CA ALA A 208 7.97 14.38 -7.88
C ALA A 208 6.60 13.74 -8.18
N ALA A 209 5.51 14.50 -8.04
CA ALA A 209 4.15 14.05 -8.30
C ALA A 209 3.78 13.92 -9.80
N VAL A 210 4.62 14.40 -10.73
CA VAL A 210 4.26 14.51 -12.17
C VAL A 210 5.23 13.87 -13.15
N LYS A 211 6.42 13.41 -12.73
CA LYS A 211 7.41 12.79 -13.64
C LYS A 211 6.81 11.67 -14.50
N THR A 212 6.07 10.76 -13.87
CA THR A 212 5.40 9.62 -14.54
C THR A 212 4.24 10.00 -15.47
N SER A 213 3.86 11.29 -15.51
CA SER A 213 2.84 11.84 -16.40
C SER A 213 3.43 12.63 -17.59
N ILE A 214 4.75 12.65 -17.75
CA ILE A 214 5.49 13.38 -18.78
C ILE A 214 6.35 12.41 -19.59
N ASP A 215 6.20 12.41 -20.91
CA ASP A 215 7.10 11.71 -21.82
C ASP A 215 8.17 12.71 -22.32
N LEU A 216 9.43 12.48 -21.97
CA LEU A 216 10.55 13.35 -22.37
C LEU A 216 11.02 13.12 -23.81
N ASP A 217 10.74 11.96 -24.38
CA ASP A 217 11.22 11.57 -25.71
C ASP A 217 10.14 11.81 -26.77
N THR A 218 8.85 11.67 -26.40
CA THR A 218 7.70 12.04 -27.23
C THR A 218 6.70 12.93 -26.45
N PRO A 219 6.98 14.23 -26.24
CA PRO A 219 6.16 15.14 -25.42
C PRO A 219 4.66 15.16 -25.70
N SER A 220 4.23 14.94 -26.95
CA SER A 220 2.81 14.81 -27.32
C SER A 220 2.07 13.67 -26.59
N ASN A 221 2.77 12.62 -26.17
CA ASN A 221 2.21 11.47 -25.47
C ASN A 221 1.97 11.72 -23.98
N SER A 222 2.59 12.77 -23.41
CA SER A 222 2.49 13.11 -21.98
C SER A 222 1.04 13.15 -21.51
N ARG A 223 0.73 12.55 -20.36
CA ARG A 223 -0.64 12.50 -19.82
C ARG A 223 -1.22 13.91 -19.64
N LEU A 224 -0.40 14.90 -19.28
CA LEU A 224 -0.79 16.31 -19.20
C LEU A 224 -1.34 16.86 -20.53
N VAL A 225 -0.75 16.48 -21.67
CA VAL A 225 -1.18 16.85 -23.02
C VAL A 225 -2.44 16.07 -23.40
N GLN A 226 -2.42 14.76 -23.21
CA GLN A 226 -3.55 13.87 -23.56
C GLN A 226 -4.83 14.23 -22.80
N ARG A 227 -4.74 14.58 -21.50
CA ARG A 227 -5.91 15.05 -20.73
C ARG A 227 -6.53 16.31 -21.31
N LEU A 228 -5.73 17.26 -21.81
CA LEU A 228 -6.24 18.46 -22.46
C LEU A 228 -6.91 18.13 -23.81
N ILE A 229 -6.36 17.20 -24.60
CA ILE A 229 -7.00 16.67 -25.82
C ILE A 229 -8.33 15.97 -25.50
N GLU A 230 -8.40 15.22 -24.40
CA GLU A 230 -9.62 14.59 -23.83
C GLU A 230 -10.62 15.60 -23.24
N LEU A 231 -10.40 16.91 -23.43
CA LEU A 231 -11.25 18.01 -22.93
C LEU A 231 -11.33 18.13 -21.40
N HIS A 232 -10.33 17.63 -20.67
CA HIS A 232 -10.28 17.73 -19.21
C HIS A 232 -9.97 19.16 -18.74
N ASN A 233 -11.00 19.89 -18.32
CA ASN A 233 -10.91 21.18 -17.61
C ASN A 233 -9.93 22.20 -18.25
N CYS A 234 -9.87 22.21 -19.58
CA CYS A 234 -9.02 23.13 -20.32
C CYS A 234 -9.54 24.58 -20.15
N TRP A 235 -8.64 25.56 -20.09
CA TRP A 235 -9.00 26.96 -19.76
C TRP A 235 -9.71 27.70 -20.90
N ASP A 236 -9.13 27.68 -22.10
CA ASP A 236 -9.72 28.25 -23.32
C ASP A 236 -10.00 27.20 -24.41
N ASP A 237 -9.13 27.07 -25.43
CA ASP A 237 -9.29 26.10 -26.52
C ASP A 237 -8.48 24.84 -26.23
N CYS A 238 -9.13 23.71 -25.97
CA CYS A 238 -8.46 22.50 -25.50
C CYS A 238 -7.34 22.01 -26.44
N GLY A 239 -7.44 22.23 -27.75
CA GLY A 239 -6.39 21.88 -28.71
C GLY A 239 -5.18 22.80 -28.62
N ALA A 240 -5.41 24.11 -28.52
CA ALA A 240 -4.35 25.09 -28.29
C ALA A 240 -3.67 24.90 -26.92
N ASN A 241 -4.45 24.61 -25.88
CA ASN A 241 -3.97 24.38 -24.51
C ASN A 241 -3.12 23.11 -24.42
N ALA A 242 -3.54 22.03 -25.10
CA ALA A 242 -2.73 20.82 -25.24
C ALA A 242 -1.40 21.12 -25.95
N GLN A 243 -1.43 21.91 -27.03
CA GLN A 243 -0.23 22.31 -27.75
C GLN A 243 0.69 23.24 -26.93
N GLU A 244 0.14 24.08 -26.05
CA GLU A 244 0.91 24.90 -25.11
C GLU A 244 1.62 24.03 -24.06
N MET A 245 0.92 23.06 -23.48
CA MET A 245 1.50 22.07 -22.56
C MET A 245 2.57 21.21 -23.24
N GLU A 246 2.30 20.73 -24.46
CA GLU A 246 3.27 19.99 -25.27
C GLU A 246 4.52 20.83 -25.52
N SER A 247 4.36 22.10 -25.94
CA SER A 247 5.46 23.04 -26.20
C SER A 247 6.28 23.37 -24.95
N ALA A 248 5.68 23.34 -23.76
CA ALA A 248 6.36 23.51 -22.48
C ALA A 248 7.22 22.29 -22.13
N ILE A 249 6.66 21.08 -22.32
CA ILE A 249 7.39 19.82 -22.11
C ILE A 249 8.52 19.67 -23.13
N ASP A 250 8.29 20.04 -24.40
CA ASP A 250 9.31 20.07 -25.46
C ASP A 250 10.51 20.95 -25.09
N GLN A 251 10.25 22.13 -24.51
CA GLN A 251 11.31 23.04 -24.04
C GLN A 251 12.08 22.49 -22.84
N MET A 252 11.39 21.86 -21.89
CA MET A 252 12.04 21.15 -20.78
C MET A 252 12.92 20.01 -21.30
N ALA A 253 12.35 19.15 -22.14
CA ALA A 253 13.00 17.95 -22.66
C ALA A 253 14.13 18.25 -23.65
N GLY A 254 14.07 19.37 -24.38
CA GLY A 254 15.14 19.85 -25.25
C GLY A 254 16.41 20.30 -24.52
N ASN A 255 16.33 20.53 -23.21
CA ASN A 255 17.48 20.85 -22.35
C ASN A 255 18.06 19.63 -21.61
N ILE A 256 17.49 18.44 -21.82
CA ILE A 256 17.96 17.18 -21.23
C ILE A 256 18.77 16.40 -22.28
N SER A 257 20.03 16.11 -21.97
CA SER A 257 20.85 15.23 -22.82
C SER A 257 20.33 13.79 -22.74
N PRO A 258 20.09 13.10 -23.87
CA PRO A 258 19.72 11.70 -23.84
C PRO A 258 20.91 10.84 -23.40
N THR A 259 20.61 9.67 -22.83
CA THR A 259 21.61 8.65 -22.49
C THR A 259 21.88 7.81 -23.73
N PRO A 260 23.09 7.82 -24.30
CA PRO A 260 23.43 6.96 -25.43
C PRO A 260 23.63 5.53 -24.95
N ILE A 261 23.23 4.58 -25.79
CA ILE A 261 23.51 3.15 -25.58
C ILE A 261 25.00 2.91 -25.83
N ASP A 262 25.63 2.14 -24.95
CA ASP A 262 27.01 1.69 -25.15
C ASP A 262 27.08 0.74 -26.37
N PRO A 263 27.83 1.09 -27.43
CA PRO A 263 27.86 0.34 -28.69
C PRO A 263 28.54 -1.04 -28.58
N ASP A 264 29.24 -1.33 -27.47
CA ASP A 264 29.85 -2.65 -27.23
C ASP A 264 28.83 -3.66 -26.62
N LEU A 265 27.63 -3.22 -26.22
CA LEU A 265 26.57 -4.08 -25.69
C LEU A 265 25.97 -4.99 -26.78
N VAL A 266 25.85 -6.29 -26.47
CA VAL A 266 24.99 -7.21 -27.21
C VAL A 266 23.57 -7.02 -26.72
N VAL A 267 22.72 -6.31 -27.49
CA VAL A 267 21.35 -5.93 -27.08
C VAL A 267 20.27 -6.64 -27.89
N SER A 268 19.17 -7.02 -27.23
CA SER A 268 17.92 -7.37 -27.92
C SER A 268 17.28 -6.14 -28.56
N MET A 269 16.22 -6.34 -29.35
CA MET A 269 15.25 -5.27 -29.61
C MET A 269 14.54 -4.86 -28.31
N ALA A 270 13.97 -3.66 -28.32
CA ALA A 270 13.33 -3.04 -27.17
C ALA A 270 11.79 -3.12 -27.24
N LEU A 271 11.12 -3.05 -26.09
CA LEU A 271 9.66 -3.08 -25.94
C LEU A 271 9.20 -2.17 -24.78
N SER A 272 8.06 -1.51 -24.90
CA SER A 272 7.33 -0.98 -23.74
C SER A 272 6.25 -1.96 -23.26
N LEU A 273 5.69 -1.72 -22.07
CA LEU A 273 4.71 -2.65 -21.47
C LEU A 273 3.45 -2.84 -22.35
N PRO A 274 2.86 -1.80 -22.97
CA PRO A 274 1.71 -1.94 -23.88
C PRO A 274 1.98 -2.69 -25.19
N GLU A 275 3.24 -3.05 -25.49
CA GLU A 275 3.62 -3.85 -26.66
C GLU A 275 3.75 -5.34 -26.35
N GLY A 276 3.48 -5.74 -25.12
CA GLY A 276 3.36 -7.15 -24.74
C GLY A 276 2.00 -7.74 -25.05
N THR A 277 1.97 -9.03 -25.31
CA THR A 277 0.70 -9.80 -25.31
C THR A 277 0.12 -9.80 -23.91
N VAL A 278 -1.14 -9.39 -23.73
CA VAL A 278 -1.80 -9.41 -22.43
C VAL A 278 -1.95 -10.86 -21.94
N ALA A 279 -1.39 -11.14 -20.76
CA ALA A 279 -1.34 -12.47 -20.16
C ALA A 279 -2.33 -12.66 -19.00
N SER A 280 -3.19 -11.66 -18.74
CA SER A 280 -4.13 -11.64 -17.62
C SER A 280 -5.34 -12.53 -17.86
N GLY A 281 -5.62 -13.45 -16.94
CA GLY A 281 -6.79 -14.33 -17.01
C GLY A 281 -6.65 -15.55 -17.91
N GLY A 282 -5.49 -15.73 -18.55
CA GLY A 282 -5.11 -16.95 -19.26
C GLY A 282 -5.39 -18.20 -18.43
N SER A 283 -6.12 -19.15 -18.99
CA SER A 283 -6.40 -20.46 -18.38
C SER A 283 -7.12 -20.44 -17.01
N ARG A 284 -7.83 -19.37 -16.62
CA ARG A 284 -8.72 -19.39 -15.44
C ARG A 284 -9.98 -20.23 -15.69
N GLN A 285 -10.48 -20.88 -14.64
CA GLN A 285 -11.81 -21.50 -14.58
C GLN A 285 -12.85 -20.42 -14.24
N GLU A 286 -13.72 -20.10 -15.20
CA GLU A 286 -14.72 -19.04 -15.06
C GLU A 286 -16.16 -19.49 -15.43
N ASN A 287 -16.36 -20.77 -15.76
CA ASN A 287 -17.64 -21.32 -16.27
C ASN A 287 -18.85 -21.16 -15.33
N ASP A 288 -18.62 -21.13 -14.02
CA ASP A 288 -19.65 -21.04 -12.97
C ASP A 288 -19.72 -19.64 -12.31
N VAL A 289 -19.03 -18.64 -12.88
CA VAL A 289 -18.96 -17.27 -12.34
C VAL A 289 -20.29 -16.53 -12.56
N VAL A 290 -20.84 -16.00 -11.47
CA VAL A 290 -22.09 -15.23 -11.46
C VAL A 290 -21.90 -13.74 -11.19
N ALA A 291 -20.72 -13.34 -10.74
CA ALA A 291 -20.26 -11.94 -10.66
C ALA A 291 -18.73 -11.89 -10.72
N LEU A 292 -18.16 -10.99 -11.54
CA LEU A 292 -16.72 -10.87 -11.78
C LEU A 292 -16.28 -9.42 -11.74
N TYR A 293 -15.22 -9.11 -10.99
CA TYR A 293 -14.63 -7.79 -10.89
C TYR A 293 -13.12 -7.90 -11.07
N GLU A 294 -12.65 -7.65 -12.29
CA GLU A 294 -11.22 -7.56 -12.64
C GLU A 294 -10.66 -6.13 -12.54
N PHE A 295 -11.50 -5.15 -12.19
CA PHE A 295 -11.14 -3.73 -11.98
C PHE A 295 -10.47 -3.01 -13.18
N LYS A 296 -10.56 -3.57 -14.40
CA LYS A 296 -10.04 -3.04 -15.68
C LYS A 296 -10.46 -1.62 -16.06
N THR A 297 -11.46 -1.03 -15.41
CA THR A 297 -11.91 0.36 -15.71
C THR A 297 -10.97 1.42 -15.12
N GLY A 298 -10.26 1.12 -14.04
CA GLY A 298 -9.17 1.95 -13.48
C GLY A 298 -9.53 3.37 -13.03
N SER A 299 -10.79 3.80 -13.13
CA SER A 299 -11.21 5.19 -12.93
C SER A 299 -12.72 5.33 -12.68
N GLY A 300 -13.14 6.52 -12.23
CA GLY A 300 -14.53 6.81 -11.89
C GLY A 300 -14.96 6.18 -10.56
N ASN A 301 -16.27 6.07 -10.34
CA ASN A 301 -16.87 5.59 -9.09
C ASN A 301 -17.67 4.28 -9.23
N ILE A 302 -17.50 3.56 -10.34
CA ILE A 302 -18.17 2.28 -10.61
C ILE A 302 -17.13 1.21 -10.94
N ALA A 303 -17.14 0.09 -10.21
CA ALA A 303 -16.48 -1.14 -10.62
C ALA A 303 -17.51 -2.05 -11.28
N TYR A 304 -17.35 -2.29 -12.58
CA TYR A 304 -18.30 -3.04 -13.40
C TYR A 304 -18.20 -4.54 -13.18
N ASP A 305 -19.35 -5.22 -13.22
CA ASP A 305 -19.45 -6.68 -13.20
C ASP A 305 -19.27 -7.24 -14.62
N THR A 306 -18.11 -7.84 -14.88
CA THR A 306 -17.72 -8.34 -16.21
C THR A 306 -18.05 -9.82 -16.45
N SER A 307 -18.82 -10.45 -15.54
CA SER A 307 -19.25 -11.86 -15.67
C SER A 307 -20.16 -12.13 -16.87
N GLY A 308 -20.77 -11.10 -17.43
CA GLY A 308 -21.79 -11.22 -18.48
C GLY A 308 -23.16 -11.71 -17.99
N VAL A 309 -23.29 -12.16 -16.73
CA VAL A 309 -24.54 -12.66 -16.16
C VAL A 309 -25.46 -11.50 -15.79
N ASP A 310 -26.67 -11.46 -16.37
CA ASP A 310 -27.63 -10.38 -16.12
C ASP A 310 -28.51 -10.61 -14.86
N PRO A 311 -28.90 -9.53 -14.14
CA PRO A 311 -28.40 -8.15 -14.28
C PRO A 311 -26.95 -8.02 -13.81
N ALA A 312 -26.15 -7.19 -14.47
CA ALA A 312 -24.79 -6.87 -14.02
C ALA A 312 -24.83 -6.19 -12.64
N ASN A 313 -24.12 -6.75 -11.66
CA ASN A 313 -24.11 -6.24 -10.28
C ASN A 313 -23.00 -5.20 -10.07
N ASN A 314 -23.03 -4.12 -10.86
CA ASN A 314 -22.04 -3.06 -10.81
C ASN A 314 -21.92 -2.46 -9.39
N LEU A 315 -20.70 -2.35 -8.87
CA LEU A 315 -20.42 -1.84 -7.52
C LEU A 315 -20.17 -0.33 -7.56
N THR A 316 -20.93 0.43 -6.77
CA THR A 316 -20.71 1.86 -6.56
C THR A 316 -19.68 2.08 -5.46
N ILE A 317 -18.63 2.84 -5.77
CA ILE A 317 -17.50 3.17 -4.89
C ILE A 317 -17.86 4.40 -4.04
N SER A 318 -17.55 4.36 -2.75
CA SER A 318 -17.84 5.43 -1.79
C SER A 318 -16.88 5.42 -0.58
N GLY A 319 -16.64 6.58 0.04
CA GLY A 319 -15.67 6.73 1.12
C GLY A 319 -14.22 6.80 0.61
N ALA A 320 -13.25 6.49 1.47
CA ALA A 320 -11.84 6.49 1.12
C ALA A 320 -11.44 5.17 0.42
N VAL A 321 -11.70 5.14 -0.90
CA VAL A 321 -11.30 4.07 -1.83
C VAL A 321 -10.63 4.70 -3.05
N THR A 322 -9.50 4.17 -3.49
CA THR A 322 -8.80 4.61 -4.70
C THR A 322 -8.55 3.46 -5.67
N TRP A 323 -8.36 3.75 -6.95
CA TRP A 323 -7.96 2.75 -7.94
C TRP A 323 -6.47 2.41 -7.81
N VAL A 324 -6.12 1.15 -8.09
CA VAL A 324 -4.74 0.66 -8.11
C VAL A 324 -4.28 0.51 -9.56
N GLU A 325 -3.06 0.99 -9.86
CA GLU A 325 -2.42 0.80 -11.18
C GLU A 325 -2.19 -0.70 -11.46
N GLY A 326 -2.33 -1.12 -12.72
CA GLY A 326 -2.38 -2.55 -13.07
C GLY A 326 -3.62 -3.30 -12.55
N TRP A 327 -4.73 -2.57 -12.34
CA TRP A 327 -6.08 -3.00 -11.95
C TRP A 327 -6.27 -3.37 -10.46
N GLY A 328 -7.24 -2.72 -9.79
CA GLY A 328 -7.66 -3.04 -8.42
C GLY A 328 -8.31 -1.85 -7.72
N LEU A 329 -8.76 -2.08 -6.48
CA LEU A 329 -9.23 -1.04 -5.55
C LEU A 329 -8.44 -1.13 -4.23
N ASP A 330 -8.01 0.02 -3.70
CA ASP A 330 -7.37 0.19 -2.39
C ASP A 330 -8.38 0.83 -1.44
N PHE A 331 -8.60 0.20 -0.28
CA PHE A 331 -9.58 0.59 0.73
C PHE A 331 -8.83 1.05 2.00
N SER A 332 -9.18 2.22 2.53
CA SER A 332 -8.67 2.70 3.82
C SER A 332 -9.79 3.02 4.83
N ASP A 333 -10.87 3.64 4.36
CA ASP A 333 -12.12 3.84 5.12
C ASP A 333 -13.29 4.08 4.15
N GLY A 334 -13.68 3.04 3.41
CA GLY A 334 -14.67 3.14 2.34
C GLY A 334 -15.15 1.78 1.86
N LYS A 335 -15.98 1.75 0.82
CA LYS A 335 -16.53 0.52 0.24
C LYS A 335 -16.90 0.63 -1.23
N ALA A 336 -16.95 -0.51 -1.89
CA ALA A 336 -17.62 -0.70 -3.17
C ALA A 336 -18.85 -1.58 -2.95
N GLN A 337 -20.04 -1.12 -3.33
CA GLN A 337 -21.32 -1.78 -3.01
C GLN A 337 -22.25 -1.87 -4.22
N GLY A 338 -22.79 -3.07 -4.48
CA GLY A 338 -23.82 -3.32 -5.48
C GLY A 338 -25.22 -2.91 -5.00
N SER A 339 -26.17 -2.82 -5.93
CA SER A 339 -27.57 -2.58 -5.57
C SER A 339 -28.21 -3.88 -5.03
N THR A 340 -29.18 -3.76 -4.13
CA THR A 340 -29.94 -4.93 -3.62
C THR A 340 -30.84 -5.58 -4.68
N SER A 341 -31.17 -4.86 -5.77
CA SER A 341 -31.89 -5.43 -6.90
C SER A 341 -30.99 -6.28 -7.79
N ASP A 342 -29.75 -5.86 -8.02
CA ASP A 342 -28.84 -6.55 -8.95
C ASP A 342 -28.10 -7.67 -8.23
N SER A 343 -27.69 -7.45 -6.97
CA SER A 343 -27.07 -8.49 -6.12
C SER A 343 -28.00 -9.68 -5.88
N ARG A 344 -29.31 -9.53 -6.10
CA ARG A 344 -30.32 -10.61 -6.02
C ARG A 344 -29.95 -11.85 -6.84
N LYS A 345 -29.30 -11.69 -8.00
CA LYS A 345 -28.90 -12.84 -8.84
C LYS A 345 -27.97 -13.81 -8.11
N ILE A 346 -27.14 -13.31 -7.19
CA ILE A 346 -26.15 -14.09 -6.45
C ILE A 346 -26.87 -15.11 -5.56
N ALA A 347 -27.86 -14.66 -4.76
CA ALA A 347 -28.70 -15.56 -3.97
C ALA A 347 -29.41 -16.59 -4.86
N GLN A 348 -30.06 -16.16 -5.93
CA GLN A 348 -30.89 -17.03 -6.76
C GLN A 348 -30.08 -18.13 -7.49
N LEU A 349 -28.90 -17.78 -8.01
CA LEU A 349 -28.05 -18.72 -8.75
C LEU A 349 -27.30 -19.69 -7.81
N ILE A 350 -26.92 -19.25 -6.61
CA ILE A 350 -26.31 -20.11 -5.57
C ILE A 350 -27.36 -21.03 -4.92
N GLN A 351 -28.58 -20.54 -4.69
CA GLN A 351 -29.68 -21.39 -4.19
C GLN A 351 -30.09 -22.48 -5.20
N ALA A 352 -29.90 -22.25 -6.51
CA ALA A 352 -30.22 -23.22 -7.55
C ALA A 352 -29.22 -24.40 -7.60
N THR A 353 -27.99 -24.21 -7.14
CA THR A 353 -26.93 -25.25 -7.09
C THR A 353 -26.76 -25.84 -5.69
N GLY A 354 -26.92 -25.04 -4.64
CA GLY A 354 -26.75 -25.43 -3.23
C GLY A 354 -25.30 -25.33 -2.72
N GLU A 355 -24.42 -24.72 -3.51
CA GLU A 355 -22.96 -24.64 -3.30
C GLU A 355 -22.43 -23.35 -3.94
N TYR A 356 -21.26 -22.87 -3.51
CA TYR A 356 -20.64 -21.65 -4.06
C TYR A 356 -19.16 -21.52 -3.73
N THR A 357 -18.50 -20.57 -4.40
CA THR A 357 -17.14 -20.13 -4.11
C THR A 357 -17.07 -18.60 -4.08
N ILE A 358 -16.42 -18.05 -3.05
CA ILE A 358 -15.89 -16.69 -3.05
C ILE A 358 -14.41 -16.81 -3.39
N GLU A 359 -13.99 -16.25 -4.51
CA GLU A 359 -12.59 -16.19 -4.91
C GLU A 359 -12.14 -14.73 -4.95
N ALA A 360 -11.05 -14.39 -4.26
CA ALA A 360 -10.49 -13.05 -4.27
C ALA A 360 -8.97 -13.07 -4.34
N TRP A 361 -8.41 -11.99 -4.87
CA TRP A 361 -6.99 -11.65 -4.71
C TRP A 361 -6.89 -10.37 -3.91
N VAL A 362 -6.21 -10.45 -2.76
CA VAL A 362 -6.24 -9.41 -1.74
C VAL A 362 -4.86 -9.07 -1.22
N VAL A 363 -4.67 -7.82 -0.78
CA VAL A 363 -3.47 -7.35 -0.08
C VAL A 363 -3.91 -6.68 1.22
N PRO A 364 -4.00 -7.40 2.35
CA PRO A 364 -4.30 -6.81 3.65
C PRO A 364 -3.30 -5.70 3.99
N ALA A 365 -3.77 -4.53 4.42
CA ALA A 365 -2.88 -3.41 4.76
C ALA A 365 -1.99 -3.71 5.98
N ASN A 366 -2.43 -4.62 6.86
CA ASN A 366 -1.70 -5.16 8.00
C ASN A 366 -2.40 -6.43 8.53
N VAL A 367 -1.69 -7.16 9.39
CA VAL A 367 -2.14 -8.38 10.10
C VAL A 367 -2.73 -8.10 11.50
N THR A 368 -3.08 -6.84 11.79
CA THR A 368 -3.51 -6.38 13.13
C THR A 368 -4.94 -5.81 13.14
N GLN A 369 -5.74 -6.11 12.12
CA GLN A 369 -7.11 -5.62 12.01
C GLN A 369 -8.03 -6.44 12.94
N GLU A 370 -8.59 -5.79 13.95
CA GLU A 370 -9.57 -6.37 14.88
C GLU A 370 -10.86 -6.72 14.13
N GLY A 371 -11.40 -7.91 14.38
CA GLY A 371 -12.24 -8.58 13.38
C GLY A 371 -13.61 -9.11 13.81
N PRO A 372 -14.38 -9.69 12.86
CA PRO A 372 -14.01 -9.85 11.45
C PRO A 372 -14.24 -8.55 10.64
N ALA A 373 -13.15 -7.89 10.22
CA ALA A 373 -13.17 -6.78 9.27
C ALA A 373 -13.66 -7.28 7.90
N ARG A 374 -14.45 -6.49 7.17
CA ARG A 374 -15.16 -6.99 5.98
C ARG A 374 -14.35 -6.83 4.70
N ILE A 375 -13.75 -7.92 4.23
CA ILE A 375 -13.10 -7.96 2.92
C ILE A 375 -14.19 -8.00 1.84
N ILE A 376 -15.04 -9.04 1.86
CA ILE A 376 -16.22 -9.18 1.00
C ILE A 376 -17.41 -9.69 1.83
N SER A 377 -18.56 -9.02 1.73
CA SER A 377 -19.81 -9.41 2.40
C SER A 377 -20.99 -9.41 1.43
N TYR A 378 -21.92 -10.37 1.59
CA TYR A 378 -23.25 -10.31 0.99
C TYR A 378 -24.29 -10.20 2.12
N SER A 379 -24.66 -8.96 2.47
CA SER A 379 -25.26 -8.62 3.76
C SER A 379 -26.25 -7.45 3.72
N ALA A 380 -26.97 -7.28 4.83
CA ALA A 380 -27.79 -6.09 5.13
C ALA A 380 -27.17 -5.20 6.23
N GLY A 381 -26.11 -5.67 6.90
CA GLY A 381 -25.46 -5.00 8.02
C GLY A 381 -24.79 -6.00 8.97
N THR A 382 -24.39 -5.53 10.16
CA THR A 382 -23.62 -6.32 11.13
C THR A 382 -24.28 -7.62 11.61
N ASP A 383 -25.61 -7.69 11.57
CA ASP A 383 -26.41 -8.72 12.24
C ASP A 383 -27.20 -9.61 11.27
N GLY A 384 -27.04 -9.43 9.95
CA GLY A 384 -27.74 -10.21 8.93
C GLY A 384 -26.96 -10.29 7.62
N ARG A 385 -26.56 -11.52 7.25
CA ARG A 385 -25.76 -11.80 6.05
C ARG A 385 -26.08 -13.16 5.46
N ASN A 386 -25.77 -13.36 4.19
CA ASN A 386 -25.71 -14.67 3.56
C ASN A 386 -24.29 -15.22 3.63
N PHE A 387 -23.28 -14.39 3.35
CA PHE A 387 -21.87 -14.70 3.60
C PHE A 387 -21.02 -13.48 3.96
N THR A 388 -19.84 -13.73 4.52
CA THR A 388 -18.72 -12.79 4.63
C THR A 388 -17.41 -13.56 4.58
N LEU A 389 -16.49 -13.10 3.74
CA LEU A 389 -15.06 -13.33 3.89
C LEU A 389 -14.47 -12.11 4.61
N GLY A 390 -13.84 -12.34 5.75
CA GLY A 390 -13.32 -11.29 6.62
C GLY A 390 -11.93 -11.60 7.18
N GLN A 391 -11.37 -10.62 7.89
CA GLN A 391 -10.09 -10.72 8.58
C GLN A 391 -10.27 -10.50 10.08
N THR A 392 -9.65 -11.35 10.90
CA THR A 392 -9.41 -11.09 12.33
C THR A 392 -7.93 -11.35 12.58
N LEU A 393 -7.14 -10.30 12.84
CA LEU A 393 -5.69 -10.39 13.01
C LEU A 393 -5.01 -11.15 11.84
N TYR A 394 -4.51 -12.36 12.09
CA TYR A 394 -3.81 -13.24 11.15
C TYR A 394 -4.73 -14.31 10.52
N ASN A 395 -6.04 -14.25 10.79
CA ASN A 395 -6.99 -15.28 10.40
C ASN A 395 -7.90 -14.76 9.28
N TYR A 396 -8.16 -15.60 8.28
CA TYR A 396 -9.32 -15.44 7.41
C TYR A 396 -10.56 -16.03 8.09
N ASN A 397 -11.70 -15.34 8.01
CA ASN A 397 -12.98 -15.77 8.59
C ASN A 397 -14.04 -15.92 7.49
N HIS A 398 -14.66 -17.10 7.41
CA HIS A 398 -15.80 -17.41 6.54
C HIS A 398 -17.08 -17.57 7.36
N LEU A 399 -17.89 -16.52 7.36
CA LEU A 399 -19.24 -16.54 7.92
C LEU A 399 -20.22 -16.84 6.80
N HIS A 400 -21.19 -17.70 7.07
CA HIS A 400 -22.10 -18.19 6.04
C HIS A 400 -23.39 -18.66 6.69
N ARG A 401 -24.53 -18.11 6.26
CA ARG A 401 -25.88 -18.48 6.67
C ARG A 401 -26.32 -19.78 6.01
N SER A 402 -26.84 -20.71 6.77
CA SER A 402 -27.36 -21.98 6.29
C SER A 402 -28.38 -22.54 7.28
N SER A 403 -28.90 -23.75 7.05
CA SER A 403 -29.73 -24.43 8.04
C SER A 403 -29.00 -24.91 9.31
N SER A 404 -27.67 -24.82 9.38
CA SER A 404 -26.86 -25.21 10.56
C SER A 404 -26.16 -24.03 11.26
N THR A 405 -26.16 -22.85 10.64
CA THR A 405 -25.69 -21.57 11.21
C THR A 405 -26.85 -20.60 11.42
N ASP A 406 -26.62 -19.48 12.10
CA ASP A 406 -27.68 -18.48 12.34
C ASP A 406 -27.89 -17.51 11.16
N GLY A 407 -28.83 -16.56 11.31
CA GLY A 407 -29.13 -15.53 10.30
C GLY A 407 -27.98 -14.53 10.03
N ASN A 408 -26.93 -14.58 10.85
CA ASN A 408 -25.71 -13.80 10.72
C ASN A 408 -24.53 -14.68 10.23
N GLY A 409 -24.77 -15.95 9.94
CA GLY A 409 -23.75 -16.91 9.51
C GLY A 409 -22.78 -17.34 10.62
N GLU A 410 -23.18 -17.21 11.89
CA GLU A 410 -22.41 -17.67 13.04
C GLU A 410 -22.70 -19.16 13.35
N PRO A 411 -21.71 -19.91 13.87
CA PRO A 411 -20.34 -19.49 14.13
C PRO A 411 -19.50 -19.37 12.84
N ALA A 412 -18.57 -18.41 12.80
CA ALA A 412 -17.55 -18.33 11.76
C ALA A 412 -16.70 -19.61 11.67
N HIS A 413 -16.45 -20.11 10.46
CA HIS A 413 -15.29 -20.97 10.21
C HIS A 413 -14.09 -20.05 9.98
N SER A 414 -12.97 -20.28 10.66
CA SER A 414 -11.80 -19.40 10.60
C SER A 414 -10.55 -20.25 10.51
N THR A 415 -9.50 -19.71 9.91
CA THR A 415 -8.19 -20.36 9.95
C THR A 415 -7.58 -20.32 11.36
N ALA A 416 -6.59 -21.16 11.65
CA ALA A 416 -6.01 -21.27 12.99
C ALA A 416 -5.05 -20.12 13.35
N ASP A 417 -5.20 -19.55 14.56
CA ASP A 417 -4.38 -18.42 15.08
C ASP A 417 -2.86 -18.66 15.01
N ALA A 418 -2.43 -19.92 15.03
CA ALA A 418 -1.03 -20.32 15.15
C ALA A 418 -0.31 -20.53 13.81
N ASP A 419 -1.06 -20.65 12.71
CA ASP A 419 -0.52 -20.93 11.37
C ASP A 419 -0.28 -19.64 10.58
N GLU A 420 -0.85 -18.52 11.03
CA GLU A 420 -0.64 -17.16 10.51
C GLU A 420 -0.93 -17.02 8.99
N ASP A 421 -1.95 -17.70 8.46
CA ASP A 421 -2.22 -17.78 7.01
C ASP A 421 -2.41 -16.41 6.33
N LEU A 422 -3.03 -15.45 7.02
CA LEU A 422 -3.22 -14.09 6.50
C LEU A 422 -1.94 -13.28 6.71
N GLN A 423 -1.36 -12.83 5.60
CA GLN A 423 -0.16 -12.02 5.56
C GLN A 423 -0.44 -10.65 4.90
N ALA A 424 0.38 -9.65 5.21
CA ALA A 424 0.29 -8.31 4.60
C ALA A 424 0.96 -8.27 3.20
N THR A 425 0.67 -9.26 2.36
CA THR A 425 1.19 -9.45 1.00
C THR A 425 0.04 -9.77 0.05
N GLU A 426 0.28 -9.76 -1.27
CA GLU A 426 -0.73 -10.21 -2.24
C GLU A 426 -0.95 -11.72 -2.08
N GLN A 427 -2.18 -12.11 -1.76
CA GLN A 427 -2.60 -13.50 -1.54
C GLN A 427 -3.85 -13.83 -2.37
N HIS A 428 -3.91 -15.06 -2.86
CA HIS A 428 -5.12 -15.65 -3.42
C HIS A 428 -5.91 -16.33 -2.31
N VAL A 429 -7.12 -15.86 -2.05
CA VAL A 429 -7.97 -16.37 -0.96
C VAL A 429 -9.26 -16.89 -1.54
N VAL A 430 -9.56 -18.15 -1.25
CA VAL A 430 -10.78 -18.80 -1.75
C VAL A 430 -11.54 -19.43 -0.60
N ALA A 431 -12.80 -19.05 -0.43
CA ALA A 431 -13.72 -19.66 0.52
C ALA A 431 -14.82 -20.41 -0.25
N THR A 432 -14.85 -21.74 -0.11
CA THR A 432 -15.85 -22.60 -0.75
C THR A 432 -16.90 -23.07 0.25
N PHE A 433 -18.10 -23.39 -0.24
CA PHE A 433 -19.06 -24.19 0.49
C PHE A 433 -19.72 -25.22 -0.42
N ASP A 434 -19.75 -26.48 0.00
CA ASP A 434 -20.57 -27.53 -0.61
C ASP A 434 -21.23 -28.46 0.45
N PRO A 435 -22.31 -29.18 0.09
CA PRO A 435 -23.03 -30.05 1.03
C PRO A 435 -22.31 -31.32 1.49
N GLU A 436 -21.18 -31.70 0.89
CA GLU A 436 -20.38 -32.88 1.27
C GLU A 436 -19.22 -32.51 2.21
N ASN A 437 -18.54 -31.38 1.95
CA ASN A 437 -17.35 -30.95 2.67
C ASN A 437 -17.58 -29.80 3.66
N GLY A 438 -18.71 -29.08 3.58
CA GLY A 438 -18.96 -27.89 4.40
C GLY A 438 -18.18 -26.67 3.90
N ARG A 439 -17.80 -25.77 4.81
CA ARG A 439 -16.93 -24.64 4.49
C ARG A 439 -15.47 -25.08 4.40
N ARG A 440 -14.72 -24.46 3.50
CA ARG A 440 -13.25 -24.55 3.44
C ARG A 440 -12.64 -23.22 3.05
N ILE A 441 -11.45 -22.94 3.59
CA ILE A 441 -10.62 -21.79 3.22
C ILE A 441 -9.33 -22.32 2.55
N TYR A 442 -8.96 -21.68 1.44
CA TYR A 442 -7.73 -21.92 0.72
C TYR A 442 -6.95 -20.60 0.61
N VAL A 443 -5.64 -20.68 0.75
CA VAL A 443 -4.70 -19.56 0.58
C VAL A 443 -3.62 -19.99 -0.40
N ASP A 444 -3.32 -19.13 -1.38
CA ASP A 444 -2.29 -19.32 -2.41
C ASP A 444 -2.38 -20.68 -3.15
N GLY A 445 -3.62 -21.07 -3.46
CA GLY A 445 -3.93 -22.31 -4.17
C GLY A 445 -3.91 -23.58 -3.30
N VAL A 446 -3.73 -23.46 -1.98
CA VAL A 446 -3.56 -24.58 -1.03
C VAL A 446 -4.66 -24.54 0.04
N PHE A 447 -5.17 -25.70 0.44
CA PHE A 447 -6.13 -25.81 1.55
C PHE A 447 -5.41 -25.54 2.87
N THR A 448 -6.03 -24.77 3.77
CA THR A 448 -5.45 -24.38 5.08
C THR A 448 -5.42 -25.51 6.13
N ASP A 449 -5.89 -26.72 5.76
CA ASP A 449 -6.08 -27.88 6.65
C ASP A 449 -7.08 -27.67 7.82
N ASP A 450 -7.63 -26.46 7.99
CA ASP A 450 -8.71 -26.14 8.91
C ASP A 450 -10.03 -26.84 8.54
N LEU A 451 -10.57 -27.61 9.49
CA LEU A 451 -11.86 -28.29 9.33
C LEU A 451 -12.98 -27.49 9.99
N ASP A 452 -14.11 -27.32 9.30
CA ASP A 452 -15.31 -26.70 9.86
C ASP A 452 -15.92 -27.60 10.97
N GLU A 453 -16.05 -27.07 12.19
CA GLU A 453 -16.74 -27.75 13.28
C GLU A 453 -18.27 -27.75 13.12
N THR A 454 -18.80 -27.01 12.13
CA THR A 454 -20.24 -26.92 11.85
C THR A 454 -20.63 -27.89 10.73
N GLU A 455 -21.62 -28.75 11.01
CA GLU A 455 -22.17 -29.68 10.02
C GLU A 455 -22.70 -28.93 8.77
N PRO A 456 -22.50 -29.44 7.54
CA PRO A 456 -22.96 -28.80 6.31
C PRO A 456 -24.49 -28.59 6.31
N GLY A 457 -24.90 -27.33 6.11
CA GLY A 457 -26.30 -26.94 6.02
C GLY A 457 -26.87 -26.94 4.60
N ASN A 458 -28.09 -26.41 4.43
CA ASN A 458 -28.64 -26.04 3.12
C ASN A 458 -28.90 -24.53 3.03
N LEU A 459 -29.02 -24.02 1.80
CA LEU A 459 -29.05 -22.58 1.49
C LEU A 459 -30.47 -22.01 1.30
N ASN A 460 -31.52 -22.77 1.63
CA ASN A 460 -32.91 -22.38 1.34
C ASN A 460 -33.35 -21.08 2.03
N ASP A 461 -32.72 -20.73 3.17
CA ASP A 461 -33.03 -19.53 3.95
C ASP A 461 -32.10 -18.34 3.64
N TRP A 462 -31.36 -18.36 2.52
CA TRP A 462 -30.64 -17.19 2.01
C TRP A 462 -31.61 -16.08 1.60
N ASP A 463 -31.25 -14.84 1.95
CA ASP A 463 -32.08 -13.65 1.75
C ASP A 463 -31.64 -12.90 0.49
N ASP A 464 -32.53 -12.80 -0.50
CA ASP A 464 -32.25 -12.19 -1.81
C ASP A 464 -32.41 -10.65 -1.84
N SER A 465 -32.58 -10.03 -0.67
CA SER A 465 -32.68 -8.57 -0.48
C SER A 465 -31.38 -7.87 -0.07
N TYR A 466 -30.29 -8.62 0.09
CA TYR A 466 -28.99 -8.10 0.56
C TYR A 466 -28.17 -7.49 -0.60
N ALA A 467 -27.08 -6.79 -0.26
CA ALA A 467 -26.15 -6.19 -1.23
C ALA A 467 -24.78 -6.85 -1.12
N LEU A 468 -24.08 -7.02 -2.26
CA LEU A 468 -22.67 -7.37 -2.27
C LEU A 468 -21.84 -6.11 -1.93
N VAL A 469 -20.91 -6.23 -0.99
CA VAL A 469 -20.09 -5.13 -0.47
C VAL A 469 -18.63 -5.59 -0.33
N LEU A 470 -17.69 -4.72 -0.71
CA LEU A 470 -16.24 -4.91 -0.53
C LEU A 470 -15.68 -3.80 0.37
N GLY A 471 -14.72 -4.14 1.24
CA GLY A 471 -13.94 -3.21 2.07
C GLY A 471 -14.64 -2.65 3.32
N ASN A 472 -15.95 -2.87 3.48
CA ASN A 472 -16.70 -2.53 4.70
C ASN A 472 -18.00 -3.34 4.79
N GLU A 473 -18.73 -3.18 5.88
CA GLU A 473 -20.11 -3.64 6.04
C GLU A 473 -21.09 -2.71 5.31
N ALA A 474 -22.29 -3.20 4.99
CA ALA A 474 -23.37 -2.38 4.45
C ALA A 474 -23.68 -1.13 5.31
N SER A 475 -23.46 -1.23 6.63
CA SER A 475 -23.63 -0.17 7.65
C SER A 475 -22.42 0.78 7.83
N ASN A 476 -21.31 0.57 7.12
CA ASN A 476 -20.06 1.36 7.20
C ASN A 476 -19.31 1.30 8.55
N ASP A 477 -19.57 0.32 9.41
CA ASP A 477 -19.02 0.24 10.77
C ASP A 477 -18.12 -0.98 11.02
N ARG A 478 -17.71 -1.71 9.98
CA ARG A 478 -16.68 -2.77 10.03
C ARG A 478 -15.72 -2.64 8.85
N PRO A 479 -14.99 -1.51 8.73
CA PRO A 479 -14.05 -1.28 7.65
C PRO A 479 -12.95 -2.33 7.63
N TRP A 480 -12.45 -2.62 6.43
CA TRP A 480 -11.22 -3.36 6.19
C TRP A 480 -10.28 -2.50 5.36
N ALA A 481 -9.03 -2.43 5.77
CA ALA A 481 -7.97 -1.72 5.07
C ALA A 481 -7.12 -2.70 4.25
N GLY A 482 -6.90 -2.38 2.97
CA GLY A 482 -6.15 -3.23 2.04
C GLY A 482 -6.67 -3.12 0.61
N LYS A 483 -6.06 -3.90 -0.29
CA LYS A 483 -6.37 -3.88 -1.73
C LYS A 483 -7.12 -5.12 -2.17
N VAL A 484 -8.05 -4.98 -3.12
CA VAL A 484 -8.67 -6.10 -3.84
C VAL A 484 -8.30 -5.97 -5.33
N ARG A 485 -7.67 -7.02 -5.87
CA ARG A 485 -7.13 -7.09 -7.24
C ARG A 485 -8.00 -7.92 -8.17
N LEU A 486 -8.80 -8.84 -7.60
CA LEU A 486 -9.89 -9.55 -8.28
C LEU A 486 -10.93 -9.98 -7.24
N LEU A 487 -12.21 -10.01 -7.65
CA LEU A 487 -13.26 -10.76 -6.98
C LEU A 487 -14.07 -11.56 -8.02
N ALA A 488 -14.22 -12.86 -7.81
CA ALA A 488 -15.15 -13.72 -8.53
C ALA A 488 -16.07 -14.44 -7.53
N ILE A 489 -17.38 -14.44 -7.81
CA ILE A 489 -18.35 -15.27 -7.11
C ILE A 489 -18.80 -16.37 -8.06
N HIS A 490 -18.59 -17.63 -7.68
CA HIS A 490 -19.03 -18.81 -8.45
C HIS A 490 -20.25 -19.44 -7.79
N ASN A 491 -21.20 -19.97 -8.56
CA ASN A 491 -22.31 -20.77 -8.04
C ASN A 491 -22.00 -22.28 -7.92
N ARG A 492 -20.72 -22.65 -7.94
CA ARG A 492 -20.21 -23.99 -7.62
C ARG A 492 -19.08 -23.89 -6.59
N ALA A 493 -18.86 -24.96 -5.84
CA ALA A 493 -17.59 -25.13 -5.14
C ALA A 493 -16.51 -25.53 -6.14
N LEU A 494 -15.46 -24.73 -6.28
CA LEU A 494 -14.31 -25.08 -7.11
C LEU A 494 -13.52 -26.24 -6.48
N SER A 495 -13.05 -27.17 -7.31
CA SER A 495 -12.13 -28.22 -6.84
C SER A 495 -10.75 -27.64 -6.50
N ALA A 496 -9.97 -28.34 -5.68
CA ALA A 496 -8.61 -27.91 -5.33
C ALA A 496 -7.72 -27.71 -6.57
N GLU A 497 -7.91 -28.53 -7.61
CA GLU A 497 -7.22 -28.38 -8.90
C GLU A 497 -7.65 -27.11 -9.66
N GLN A 498 -8.94 -26.77 -9.65
CA GLN A 498 -9.45 -25.53 -10.26
C GLN A 498 -8.99 -24.28 -9.49
N ILE A 499 -8.96 -24.36 -8.15
CA ILE A 499 -8.42 -23.30 -7.29
C ILE A 499 -6.93 -23.10 -7.59
N LYS A 500 -6.16 -24.18 -7.69
CA LYS A 500 -4.72 -24.11 -8.03
C LYS A 500 -4.48 -23.60 -9.46
N GLN A 501 -5.34 -23.98 -10.42
CA GLN A 501 -5.33 -23.45 -11.78
C GLN A 501 -5.55 -21.92 -11.79
N ASN A 502 -6.52 -21.42 -11.02
CA ASN A 502 -6.78 -19.98 -10.90
C ASN A 502 -5.67 -19.24 -10.14
N PHE A 503 -5.02 -19.90 -9.18
CA PHE A 503 -3.83 -19.36 -8.52
C PHE A 503 -2.68 -19.15 -9.51
N ASP A 504 -2.36 -20.18 -10.30
CA ASP A 504 -1.24 -20.16 -11.24
C ASP A 504 -1.42 -19.14 -12.37
N ALA A 505 -2.66 -18.95 -12.84
CA ALA A 505 -3.03 -17.86 -13.74
C ALA A 505 -2.80 -16.47 -13.12
N GLY A 506 -3.12 -16.31 -11.83
CA GLY A 506 -3.02 -15.07 -11.08
C GLY A 506 -3.90 -13.93 -11.62
N VAL A 507 -3.55 -12.68 -11.26
CA VAL A 507 -4.37 -11.48 -11.49
C VAL A 507 -3.53 -10.24 -11.82
N GLY A 508 -4.22 -9.10 -11.98
CA GLY A 508 -3.64 -7.83 -12.35
C GLY A 508 -3.28 -7.79 -13.83
N GLU A 509 -2.81 -6.63 -14.26
CA GLU A 509 -2.34 -6.39 -15.62
C GLU A 509 -0.95 -7.03 -15.84
N LYS A 510 -0.93 -8.13 -16.60
CA LYS A 510 0.25 -8.95 -16.90
C LYS A 510 0.48 -8.97 -18.40
N TYR A 511 1.74 -9.03 -18.80
CA TYR A 511 2.17 -9.04 -20.19
C TYR A 511 3.25 -10.10 -20.41
N PHE A 512 3.23 -10.71 -21.59
CA PHE A 512 4.39 -11.42 -22.13
C PHE A 512 5.19 -10.44 -23.00
N LEU A 513 6.39 -10.04 -22.56
CA LEU A 513 7.31 -9.21 -23.34
C LEU A 513 8.29 -10.10 -24.11
N LEU A 514 8.17 -10.13 -25.44
CA LEU A 514 8.97 -10.96 -26.34
C LEU A 514 10.17 -10.17 -26.90
N PHE A 515 11.26 -10.09 -26.15
CA PHE A 515 12.48 -9.38 -26.59
C PHE A 515 13.12 -10.08 -27.79
N ASN A 516 13.04 -9.46 -28.96
CA ASN A 516 13.50 -10.07 -30.21
C ASN A 516 15.03 -10.21 -30.26
N VAL A 517 15.49 -11.44 -30.49
CA VAL A 517 16.91 -11.83 -30.61
C VAL A 517 17.20 -12.57 -31.93
N THR A 518 16.24 -12.61 -32.86
CA THR A 518 16.29 -13.29 -34.18
C THR A 518 17.65 -13.15 -34.88
N ASP A 519 18.12 -11.91 -35.06
CA ASP A 519 19.39 -11.62 -35.76
C ASP A 519 20.63 -12.01 -34.95
N LEU A 520 20.55 -12.01 -33.60
CA LEU A 520 21.65 -12.41 -32.73
C LEU A 520 21.90 -13.93 -32.72
N VAL A 521 20.84 -14.72 -32.89
CA VAL A 521 20.89 -16.19 -32.88
C VAL A 521 20.83 -16.81 -34.29
N ASN A 522 20.46 -16.04 -35.31
CA ASN A 522 20.23 -16.49 -36.70
C ASN A 522 19.16 -17.60 -36.82
N LEU A 523 18.08 -17.48 -36.04
CA LEU A 523 16.89 -18.35 -36.10
C LEU A 523 15.65 -17.48 -36.26
N PRO A 524 14.67 -17.86 -37.10
CA PRO A 524 13.51 -17.02 -37.36
C PRO A 524 12.63 -16.87 -36.12
N GLN A 525 11.94 -15.72 -36.05
CA GLN A 525 10.95 -15.38 -35.02
C GLN A 525 11.38 -15.78 -33.60
N SER A 526 12.64 -15.49 -33.22
CA SER A 526 13.23 -15.95 -31.97
C SER A 526 13.33 -14.83 -30.93
N TYR A 527 12.87 -15.12 -29.73
CA TYR A 527 12.65 -14.15 -28.65
C TYR A 527 13.15 -14.69 -27.30
N VAL A 528 13.52 -13.78 -26.41
CA VAL A 528 13.54 -14.05 -24.97
C VAL A 528 12.26 -13.44 -24.39
N MET A 529 11.33 -14.30 -23.99
CA MET A 529 10.05 -13.91 -23.40
C MET A 529 10.16 -13.78 -21.88
N PHE A 530 9.61 -12.71 -21.32
CA PHE A 530 9.40 -12.53 -19.89
C PHE A 530 7.92 -12.43 -19.56
N GLU A 531 7.51 -12.92 -18.39
CA GLU A 531 6.27 -12.47 -17.76
C GLU A 531 6.58 -11.18 -17.00
N VAL A 532 5.82 -10.12 -17.29
CA VAL A 532 6.01 -8.78 -16.71
C VAL A 532 4.68 -8.24 -16.20
N SER A 533 4.67 -7.67 -15.01
CA SER A 533 3.51 -6.96 -14.45
C SER A 533 3.95 -5.73 -13.69
N GLN A 534 3.07 -4.73 -13.56
CA GLN A 534 3.26 -3.67 -12.57
C GLN A 534 3.16 -4.31 -11.18
N TYR A 535 4.22 -4.15 -10.37
CA TYR A 535 4.30 -4.72 -9.01
C TYR A 535 3.72 -3.73 -7.98
N ASP A 536 4.07 -2.47 -8.15
CA ASP A 536 3.49 -1.30 -7.52
C ASP A 536 3.61 -0.09 -8.47
N ASN A 537 3.14 1.07 -8.05
CA ASN A 537 3.23 2.34 -8.81
C ASN A 537 4.68 2.80 -9.11
N TYR A 538 5.70 2.10 -8.63
CA TYR A 538 7.11 2.47 -8.74
C TYR A 538 8.00 1.36 -9.34
N SER A 539 7.46 0.19 -9.69
CA SER A 539 8.27 -0.94 -10.14
C SER A 539 7.49 -2.01 -10.92
N TYR A 540 8.22 -2.73 -11.77
CA TYR A 540 7.74 -3.86 -12.56
C TYR A 540 8.36 -5.16 -12.05
N LEU A 541 7.57 -6.23 -11.95
CA LEU A 541 8.05 -7.58 -11.66
C LEU A 541 8.36 -8.32 -12.97
N PHE A 542 9.63 -8.62 -13.22
CA PHE A 542 10.10 -9.47 -14.32
C PHE A 542 10.35 -10.88 -13.80
N ARG A 543 9.74 -11.90 -14.42
CA ARG A 543 9.92 -13.30 -14.01
C ARG A 543 9.84 -14.31 -15.18
N GLN A 544 10.26 -15.54 -14.88
CA GLN A 544 10.26 -16.70 -15.79
C GLN A 544 10.80 -16.43 -17.21
N PRO A 545 12.02 -15.91 -17.38
CA PRO A 545 12.60 -15.76 -18.72
C PRO A 545 12.64 -17.08 -19.47
N LYS A 546 12.05 -17.13 -20.66
CA LYS A 546 12.01 -18.29 -21.57
C LYS A 546 12.61 -17.91 -22.92
N PHE A 547 13.42 -18.76 -23.53
CA PHE A 547 13.69 -18.64 -24.97
C PHE A 547 12.55 -19.31 -25.74
N ILE A 548 12.00 -18.63 -26.74
CA ILE A 548 10.89 -19.14 -27.56
C ILE A 548 11.03 -18.67 -29.02
N SER A 549 10.62 -19.53 -29.95
CA SER A 549 10.37 -19.17 -31.34
C SER A 549 8.88 -19.27 -31.64
N LEU A 550 8.33 -18.28 -32.36
CA LEU A 550 6.96 -18.32 -32.87
C LEU A 550 6.83 -19.12 -34.19
N ASP A 551 7.95 -19.56 -34.76
CA ASP A 551 7.96 -20.57 -35.82
C ASP A 551 8.09 -21.96 -35.19
N GLU A 552 6.97 -22.70 -35.12
CA GLU A 552 6.91 -24.05 -34.53
C GLU A 552 7.90 -25.05 -35.16
N SER A 553 8.44 -24.77 -36.35
CA SER A 553 9.41 -25.64 -37.03
C SER A 553 10.85 -25.45 -36.54
N VAL A 554 11.12 -24.42 -35.72
CA VAL A 554 12.45 -24.11 -35.19
C VAL A 554 12.86 -25.05 -34.07
N LEU A 555 14.06 -25.59 -34.21
CA LEU A 555 14.81 -26.25 -33.15
C LEU A 555 16.09 -25.41 -32.88
N PRO A 556 16.34 -24.98 -31.63
CA PRO A 556 17.38 -23.99 -31.33
C PRO A 556 18.83 -24.50 -31.44
N GLY A 557 19.03 -25.82 -31.49
CA GLY A 557 20.34 -26.46 -31.59
C GLY A 557 21.15 -26.35 -30.30
N SER A 558 22.04 -25.34 -30.24
CA SER A 558 22.88 -25.07 -29.06
C SER A 558 23.33 -23.61 -29.04
N ILE A 559 22.70 -22.80 -28.17
CA ILE A 559 22.97 -21.36 -28.03
C ILE A 559 23.37 -21.08 -26.58
N ALA A 560 24.63 -20.68 -26.36
CA ALA A 560 25.09 -20.26 -25.05
C ALA A 560 24.47 -18.90 -24.66
N VAL A 561 24.02 -18.78 -23.41
CA VAL A 561 23.50 -17.53 -22.84
C VAL A 561 24.24 -17.27 -21.53
N GLU A 562 24.99 -16.17 -21.47
CA GLU A 562 25.79 -15.78 -20.30
C GLU A 562 25.56 -14.29 -19.97
N GLY A 563 25.43 -13.97 -18.68
CA GLY A 563 25.39 -12.60 -18.16
C GLY A 563 24.25 -11.73 -18.72
N MET A 564 23.00 -12.21 -18.64
CA MET A 564 21.83 -11.48 -19.12
C MET A 564 21.41 -10.38 -18.13
N ARG A 565 21.18 -9.15 -18.60
CA ARG A 565 20.68 -8.03 -17.77
C ARG A 565 19.47 -7.38 -18.41
N ILE A 566 18.65 -6.72 -17.59
CA ILE A 566 17.51 -5.92 -18.06
C ILE A 566 17.96 -4.46 -18.19
N GLY A 567 17.84 -3.93 -19.40
CA GLY A 567 17.95 -2.52 -19.68
C GLY A 567 16.60 -1.81 -19.60
N ILE A 568 16.65 -0.54 -19.22
CA ILE A 568 15.52 0.39 -19.22
C ILE A 568 16.00 1.72 -19.83
N ASN A 569 15.21 2.33 -20.70
CA ASN A 569 15.42 3.71 -21.19
C ASN A 569 16.83 3.99 -21.77
N GLY A 570 17.40 3.04 -22.51
CA GLY A 570 18.69 3.16 -23.19
C GLY A 570 19.93 2.81 -22.35
N LYS A 571 19.77 2.36 -21.10
CA LYS A 571 20.85 1.97 -20.16
C LYS A 571 20.51 0.66 -19.44
N GLU A 572 21.49 -0.01 -18.83
CA GLU A 572 21.21 -1.10 -17.89
C GLU A 572 20.54 -0.57 -16.61
N ALA A 573 19.53 -1.27 -16.09
CA ALA A 573 18.91 -0.89 -14.82
C ALA A 573 19.94 -1.01 -13.66
N ALA A 574 20.03 0.01 -12.81
CA ALA A 574 21.06 0.10 -11.77
C ALA A 574 20.92 -0.95 -10.65
N VAL A 575 19.70 -1.49 -10.46
CA VAL A 575 19.34 -2.53 -9.49
C VAL A 575 18.42 -3.55 -10.18
N GLY A 576 18.09 -4.65 -9.51
CA GLY A 576 17.20 -5.67 -10.09
C GLY A 576 17.88 -6.61 -11.11
N GLN A 577 19.22 -6.69 -11.12
CA GLN A 577 19.95 -7.52 -12.09
C GLN A 577 20.11 -8.98 -11.65
N ALA A 578 19.01 -9.64 -11.27
CA ALA A 578 19.03 -11.04 -10.80
C ALA A 578 19.61 -12.02 -11.84
N TYR A 579 19.45 -11.72 -13.13
CA TYR A 579 19.89 -12.57 -14.23
C TYR A 579 21.36 -12.35 -14.65
N ALA A 580 22.06 -11.37 -14.06
CA ALA A 580 23.45 -11.03 -14.43
C ALA A 580 24.46 -12.16 -14.21
N ARG A 581 24.08 -13.22 -13.48
CA ARG A 581 24.89 -14.45 -13.27
C ARG A 581 24.32 -15.67 -13.99
N LEU A 582 23.34 -15.50 -14.87
CA LEU A 582 22.82 -16.57 -15.73
C LEU A 582 23.96 -17.10 -16.60
N ALA A 583 24.13 -18.42 -16.61
CA ALA A 583 25.04 -19.14 -17.49
C ALA A 583 24.37 -20.47 -17.86
N THR A 584 23.78 -20.51 -19.05
CA THR A 584 22.98 -21.66 -19.53
C THR A 584 23.19 -21.89 -21.04
N THR A 585 22.56 -22.93 -21.59
CA THR A 585 22.59 -23.23 -23.03
C THR A 585 21.20 -23.65 -23.50
N ILE A 586 20.61 -22.85 -24.38
CA ILE A 586 19.37 -23.20 -25.07
C ILE A 586 19.67 -24.40 -25.99
N ASN A 587 18.87 -25.45 -25.93
CA ASN A 587 19.16 -26.72 -26.62
C ASN A 587 17.90 -27.53 -26.96
N ASP A 588 18.00 -28.36 -28.01
CA ASP A 588 16.89 -29.18 -28.52
C ASP A 588 16.28 -30.18 -27.52
N SER A 589 17.00 -30.55 -26.45
CA SER A 589 16.51 -31.52 -25.46
C SER A 589 15.70 -30.92 -24.32
N GLU A 590 15.79 -29.61 -24.11
CA GLU A 590 15.06 -28.85 -23.08
C GLU A 590 14.03 -27.88 -23.69
N TYR A 591 14.07 -27.68 -25.00
CA TYR A 591 13.11 -26.86 -25.74
C TYR A 591 11.79 -27.60 -26.01
N THR A 592 10.68 -26.90 -25.79
CA THR A 592 9.32 -27.41 -25.99
C THR A 592 8.50 -26.42 -26.83
N ALA A 593 7.25 -26.74 -27.17
CA ALA A 593 6.32 -25.80 -27.81
C ALA A 593 6.10 -24.52 -26.96
N ASN A 594 6.26 -24.61 -25.63
CA ASN A 594 6.18 -23.48 -24.70
C ASN A 594 7.55 -22.79 -24.47
N GLY A 595 8.53 -23.03 -25.35
CA GLY A 595 9.90 -22.58 -25.23
C GLY A 595 10.76 -23.41 -24.26
N GLN A 596 11.90 -22.84 -23.85
CA GLN A 596 12.81 -23.36 -22.82
C GLN A 596 12.99 -22.30 -21.72
N LEU A 597 12.74 -22.68 -20.46
CA LEU A 597 12.96 -21.81 -19.30
C LEU A 597 14.46 -21.58 -19.05
N LEU A 598 14.86 -20.32 -18.92
CA LEU A 598 16.25 -19.90 -18.69
C LEU A 598 16.57 -19.72 -17.19
N SER A 599 15.60 -19.26 -16.40
CA SER A 599 15.76 -19.07 -14.95
C SER A 599 14.41 -19.13 -14.22
N THR A 600 14.41 -19.65 -13.00
CA THR A 600 13.27 -19.61 -12.07
C THR A 600 13.25 -18.35 -11.19
N MET A 601 14.29 -17.51 -11.26
CA MET A 601 14.35 -16.26 -10.50
C MET A 601 13.36 -15.22 -11.03
N ALA A 602 12.90 -14.36 -10.14
CA ALA A 602 12.15 -13.14 -10.43
C ALA A 602 12.95 -11.92 -9.93
N THR A 603 12.66 -10.73 -10.45
CA THR A 603 13.30 -9.50 -10.02
C THR A 603 12.43 -8.27 -10.27
N THR A 604 12.62 -7.22 -9.49
CA THR A 604 11.92 -5.95 -9.68
C THR A 604 12.81 -4.92 -10.35
N ILE A 605 12.27 -4.24 -11.36
CA ILE A 605 12.91 -3.13 -12.07
C ILE A 605 12.15 -1.85 -11.71
N PRO A 606 12.82 -0.80 -11.18
CA PRO A 606 12.15 0.47 -10.89
C PRO A 606 11.57 1.11 -12.15
N SER A 607 10.41 1.75 -11.98
CA SER A 607 9.80 2.65 -12.95
C SER A 607 10.58 3.96 -13.02
N GLU A 608 10.79 4.46 -14.24
CA GLU A 608 11.51 5.73 -14.48
C GLU A 608 10.61 6.77 -15.17
N LYS A 609 9.82 6.33 -16.17
CA LYS A 609 8.88 7.16 -16.93
C LYS A 609 7.43 6.74 -16.76
N GLY A 610 7.15 5.56 -16.19
CA GLY A 610 5.81 4.98 -16.07
C GLY A 610 5.50 3.96 -17.17
N ALA A 611 4.50 3.10 -16.91
CA ALA A 611 4.28 1.86 -17.66
C ALA A 611 4.11 2.03 -19.18
N ASP A 612 3.46 3.11 -19.61
CA ASP A 612 3.21 3.39 -21.03
C ASP A 612 4.47 3.86 -21.78
N SER A 613 5.45 4.44 -21.05
CA SER A 613 6.61 5.18 -21.61
C SER A 613 7.96 4.52 -21.32
N ASP A 614 8.06 3.67 -20.30
CA ASP A 614 9.29 2.93 -20.01
C ASP A 614 9.56 1.89 -21.09
N GLN A 615 10.75 1.99 -21.70
CA GLN A 615 11.22 1.06 -22.72
C GLN A 615 12.26 0.11 -22.15
N PHE A 616 11.97 -1.19 -22.18
CA PHE A 616 12.87 -2.25 -21.73
C PHE A 616 13.63 -2.86 -22.90
N PHE A 617 14.79 -3.46 -22.60
CA PHE A 617 15.56 -4.30 -23.51
C PHE A 617 16.42 -5.28 -22.69
N LEU A 618 17.08 -6.23 -23.34
CA LEU A 618 18.01 -7.15 -22.69
C LEU A 618 19.43 -6.89 -23.19
N THR A 619 20.42 -6.99 -22.29
CA THR A 619 21.85 -7.05 -22.65
C THR A 619 22.41 -8.42 -22.29
N PHE A 620 23.49 -8.83 -22.96
CA PHE A 620 24.15 -10.11 -22.74
C PHE A 620 25.68 -9.96 -22.70
N GLU A 621 26.34 -10.61 -21.75
CA GLU A 621 27.79 -10.89 -21.86
C GLU A 621 28.06 -11.89 -22.98
N ARG A 622 27.15 -12.83 -23.21
CA ARG A 622 27.16 -13.71 -24.38
C ARG A 622 25.76 -14.13 -24.81
N LEU A 623 25.50 -14.05 -26.11
CA LEU A 623 24.39 -14.75 -26.77
C LEU A 623 24.89 -15.45 -28.05
N GLY A 624 24.96 -16.78 -28.00
CA GLY A 624 25.50 -17.61 -29.07
C GLY A 624 26.96 -17.30 -29.37
N SER A 625 27.20 -16.64 -30.52
CA SER A 625 28.51 -16.18 -30.99
C SER A 625 28.82 -14.71 -30.66
N HIS A 626 27.83 -13.93 -30.23
CA HIS A 626 28.01 -12.54 -29.83
C HIS A 626 28.50 -12.47 -28.38
N THR A 627 29.45 -11.58 -28.09
CA THR A 627 30.06 -11.41 -26.75
C THR A 627 30.32 -9.95 -26.43
N ASN A 628 30.02 -9.54 -25.20
CA ASN A 628 30.43 -8.27 -24.59
C ASN A 628 31.29 -8.55 -23.34
N VAL A 629 32.29 -7.71 -23.08
CA VAL A 629 33.15 -7.81 -21.89
C VAL A 629 32.61 -6.91 -20.79
N TYR A 630 31.77 -7.46 -19.92
CA TYR A 630 31.34 -6.73 -18.73
C TYR A 630 32.50 -6.56 -17.74
N THR A 631 32.77 -5.32 -17.34
CA THR A 631 33.68 -5.00 -16.23
C THR A 631 32.89 -4.52 -15.03
N GLU A 632 32.87 -5.30 -13.95
CA GLU A 632 32.15 -4.95 -12.73
C GLU A 632 32.70 -3.62 -12.16
N PRO A 633 31.83 -2.64 -11.86
CA PRO A 633 32.27 -1.34 -11.35
C PRO A 633 33.15 -1.49 -10.12
N ALA A 634 34.29 -0.80 -10.12
CA ALA A 634 35.19 -0.83 -8.97
C ALA A 634 34.43 -0.36 -7.72
N VAL A 635 34.40 -1.21 -6.68
CA VAL A 635 33.71 -0.93 -5.42
C VAL A 635 34.15 0.45 -4.91
N LEU A 636 33.19 1.38 -4.83
CA LEU A 636 33.46 2.70 -4.28
C LEU A 636 33.98 2.53 -2.84
N PRO A 637 35.08 3.19 -2.46
CA PRO A 637 35.55 3.13 -1.09
C PRO A 637 34.43 3.60 -0.16
N PRO A 638 34.19 2.93 0.99
CA PRO A 638 33.15 3.35 1.92
C PRO A 638 33.38 4.81 2.31
N ALA A 639 32.29 5.59 2.32
CA ALA A 639 32.34 6.98 2.73
C ALA A 639 32.95 7.09 4.14
N GLU A 640 33.74 8.14 4.38
CA GLU A 640 34.20 8.43 5.74
C GLU A 640 32.96 8.61 6.64
N PRO A 641 32.95 8.03 7.86
CA PRO A 641 31.85 8.24 8.79
C PRO A 641 31.66 9.74 9.03
N ALA A 642 30.42 10.22 8.91
CA ALA A 642 30.11 11.58 9.31
C ALA A 642 30.42 11.77 10.80
N ASP A 643 31.12 12.85 11.14
CA ASP A 643 31.25 13.26 12.53
C ASP A 643 29.85 13.47 13.13
N GLY A 644 29.62 12.93 14.31
CA GLY A 644 28.36 13.12 15.03
C GLY A 644 28.18 14.58 15.49
N GLU A 645 26.95 14.92 15.90
CA GLU A 645 26.63 16.24 16.43
C GLU A 645 27.60 16.67 17.55
N PRO A 646 28.09 17.93 17.57
CA PRO A 646 29.06 18.39 18.56
C PRO A 646 28.55 18.25 20.00
N ALA A 647 29.11 17.29 20.74
CA ALA A 647 28.81 17.11 22.16
C ALA A 647 29.41 18.24 23.03
N SER A 648 28.74 18.56 24.13
CA SER A 648 29.25 19.51 25.13
C SER A 648 30.54 18.98 25.77
N LEU A 649 31.55 19.85 25.89
CA LEU A 649 32.79 19.58 26.64
C LEU A 649 32.63 19.70 28.17
N ILE A 650 31.42 20.07 28.64
CA ILE A 650 31.05 20.15 30.05
C ILE A 650 29.83 19.26 30.27
N GLY A 651 29.93 18.30 31.17
CA GLY A 651 28.85 17.40 31.56
C GLY A 651 28.23 17.75 32.91
N LEU A 652 27.04 17.22 33.17
CA LEU A 652 26.32 17.27 34.44
C LEU A 652 26.22 15.87 35.04
N ARG A 653 26.71 15.65 36.26
CA ARG A 653 26.63 14.33 36.90
C ARG A 653 25.19 13.84 37.03
N THR A 654 24.97 12.58 36.68
CA THR A 654 23.70 11.87 36.82
C THR A 654 23.36 11.57 38.28
N PHE A 655 22.12 11.15 38.56
CA PHE A 655 21.63 10.85 39.91
C PHE A 655 22.52 9.86 40.70
N ASP A 656 23.05 8.81 40.05
CA ASP A 656 23.87 7.80 40.72
C ASP A 656 25.31 8.34 40.95
N GLU A 657 25.84 9.14 40.03
CA GLU A 657 27.15 9.79 40.16
C GLU A 657 27.16 10.87 41.25
N ILE A 658 26.11 11.70 41.34
CA ILE A 658 25.95 12.68 42.42
C ILE A 658 25.94 11.97 43.77
N ASN A 659 25.15 10.90 43.91
CA ASN A 659 25.04 10.15 45.15
C ASN A 659 26.37 9.48 45.55
N ALA A 660 27.06 8.83 44.59
CA ALA A 660 28.36 8.22 44.79
C ALA A 660 29.45 9.25 45.13
N THR A 661 29.43 10.41 44.48
CA THR A 661 30.38 11.51 44.73
C THR A 661 30.18 12.09 46.12
N MET A 662 28.93 12.38 46.52
CA MET A 662 28.65 12.91 47.87
C MET A 662 29.05 11.92 48.98
N ALA A 663 28.79 10.63 48.80
CA ALA A 663 29.25 9.58 49.71
C ALA A 663 30.78 9.54 49.82
N SER A 664 31.49 9.56 48.68
CA SER A 664 32.96 9.54 48.63
C SER A 664 33.57 10.77 49.31
N LEU A 665 33.05 11.97 48.98
CA LEU A 665 33.55 13.24 49.50
C LEU A 665 33.32 13.37 51.01
N THR A 666 32.15 12.98 51.52
CA THR A 666 31.83 13.05 52.96
C THR A 666 32.34 11.86 53.79
N GLY A 667 32.54 10.69 53.18
CA GLY A 667 32.81 9.44 53.90
C GLY A 667 31.58 8.81 54.57
N VAL A 668 30.39 9.39 54.38
CA VAL A 668 29.12 8.84 54.87
C VAL A 668 28.63 7.74 53.92
N SER A 669 28.11 6.64 54.46
CA SER A 669 27.57 5.56 53.62
C SER A 669 26.32 6.01 52.86
N PRO A 670 26.22 5.72 51.54
CA PRO A 670 24.99 5.97 50.76
C PRO A 670 23.83 5.07 51.20
N THR A 671 24.09 4.04 52.01
CA THR A 671 23.10 3.15 52.61
C THR A 671 22.75 3.51 54.06
N LEU A 672 23.18 4.67 54.56
CA LEU A 672 22.68 5.20 55.82
C LEU A 672 21.19 5.52 55.65
N GLU A 673 20.34 5.05 56.57
CA GLU A 673 18.87 5.06 56.40
C GLU A 673 18.29 6.43 55.98
N ALA A 674 18.73 7.51 56.61
CA ALA A 674 18.29 8.87 56.29
C ALA A 674 18.74 9.34 54.89
N VAL A 675 20.02 9.10 54.54
CA VAL A 675 20.58 9.37 53.20
C VAL A 675 19.85 8.57 52.12
N GLN A 676 19.67 7.27 52.34
CA GLN A 676 19.01 6.37 51.39
C GLN A 676 17.54 6.74 51.18
N THR A 677 16.84 7.12 52.25
CA THR A 677 15.45 7.59 52.19
C THR A 677 15.35 8.88 51.37
N THR A 678 16.17 9.88 51.70
CA THR A 678 16.23 11.15 50.97
C THR A 678 16.57 10.93 49.49
N TYR A 679 17.63 10.16 49.18
CA TYR A 679 18.01 9.83 47.80
C TYR A 679 16.87 9.16 47.03
N THR A 680 16.22 8.15 47.62
CA THR A 680 15.12 7.42 46.96
C THR A 680 13.93 8.33 46.67
N THR A 681 13.59 9.24 47.58
CA THR A 681 12.51 10.21 47.42
C THR A 681 12.78 11.21 46.29
N ILE A 682 14.01 11.67 46.14
CA ILE A 682 14.37 12.75 45.20
C ILE A 682 14.99 12.26 43.89
N ARG A 683 15.25 10.96 43.70
CA ARG A 683 15.97 10.42 42.53
C ARG A 683 15.39 10.87 41.19
N GLN A 684 14.06 10.92 41.07
CA GLN A 684 13.36 11.40 39.86
C GLN A 684 13.50 12.92 39.62
N GLN A 685 13.96 13.66 40.62
CA GLN A 685 14.23 15.10 40.55
C GLN A 685 15.73 15.40 40.36
N LEU A 686 16.59 14.39 40.22
CA LEU A 686 18.02 14.53 39.90
C LEU A 686 18.27 14.27 38.40
N PRO A 687 19.41 14.71 37.82
CA PRO A 687 19.70 14.56 36.39
C PRO A 687 19.79 13.08 35.96
N SER A 688 19.24 12.75 34.79
CA SER A 688 19.26 11.38 34.23
C SER A 688 20.22 11.19 33.06
N SER A 689 20.85 12.26 32.56
CA SER A 689 21.85 12.24 31.50
C SER A 689 22.93 13.28 31.78
N GLU A 690 24.05 13.17 31.08
CA GLU A 690 25.21 14.06 31.27
C GLU A 690 25.09 15.42 30.56
N ASP A 691 23.97 15.72 29.91
CA ASP A 691 23.80 16.97 29.16
C ASP A 691 23.60 18.18 30.10
N VAL A 692 24.54 19.12 30.04
CA VAL A 692 24.50 20.39 30.78
C VAL A 692 23.27 21.25 30.42
N ASN A 693 22.73 21.14 29.20
CA ASN A 693 21.50 21.83 28.79
C ASN A 693 20.25 21.22 29.44
N GLY A 694 20.34 20.00 29.97
CA GLY A 694 19.31 19.33 30.74
C GLY A 694 19.15 19.85 32.18
N PHE A 695 19.94 20.83 32.63
CA PHE A 695 19.86 21.30 34.02
C PHE A 695 18.56 22.07 34.33
N LEU A 696 17.70 21.46 35.13
CA LEU A 696 16.44 22.03 35.62
C LEU A 696 16.53 22.56 37.06
N SER A 697 15.66 23.52 37.41
CA SER A 697 15.56 24.06 38.77
C SER A 697 15.17 23.01 39.83
N SER A 698 14.48 21.94 39.42
CA SER A 698 14.21 20.76 40.26
C SER A 698 15.50 20.06 40.71
N HIS A 699 16.49 19.95 39.83
CA HIS A 699 17.79 19.35 40.15
C HIS A 699 18.52 20.15 41.23
N GLN A 700 18.48 21.48 41.18
CA GLN A 700 19.08 22.33 42.21
C GLN A 700 18.47 22.07 43.60
N VAL A 701 17.14 21.91 43.67
CA VAL A 701 16.43 21.62 44.94
C VAL A 701 16.77 20.23 45.46
N ALA A 702 16.72 19.21 44.60
CA ALA A 702 17.05 17.83 44.95
C ALA A 702 18.50 17.68 45.41
N VAL A 703 19.47 18.20 44.65
CA VAL A 703 20.88 18.23 45.03
C VAL A 703 21.07 18.89 46.40
N SER A 704 20.40 20.03 46.64
CA SER A 704 20.52 20.74 47.92
C SER A 704 20.01 19.88 49.09
N GLN A 705 18.90 19.16 48.92
CA GLN A 705 18.36 18.25 49.94
C GLN A 705 19.33 17.09 50.22
N LEU A 706 19.91 16.49 49.17
CA LEU A 706 20.89 15.40 49.32
C LEU A 706 22.18 15.88 50.01
N ALA A 707 22.69 17.05 49.60
CA ALA A 707 23.89 17.64 50.18
C ALA A 707 23.69 18.02 51.66
N ILE A 708 22.51 18.53 52.04
CA ILE A 708 22.14 18.80 53.43
C ILE A 708 22.14 17.50 54.25
N GLU A 709 21.59 16.41 53.73
CA GLU A 709 21.53 15.13 54.44
C GLU A 709 22.94 14.53 54.64
N TYR A 710 23.73 14.45 53.57
CA TYR A 710 25.12 13.99 53.63
C TYR A 710 25.99 14.82 54.60
N CYS A 711 25.89 16.15 54.53
CA CYS A 711 26.63 17.04 55.44
C CYS A 711 26.09 17.02 56.88
N SER A 712 24.81 16.71 57.08
CA SER A 712 24.27 16.52 58.43
C SER A 712 24.85 15.25 59.05
N ALA A 713 24.76 14.11 58.37
CA ALA A 713 25.34 12.84 58.81
C ALA A 713 26.85 12.93 59.07
N LEU A 714 27.61 13.62 58.21
CA LEU A 714 29.05 13.88 58.37
C LEU A 714 29.37 14.66 59.66
N VAL A 715 28.56 15.69 59.97
CA VAL A 715 28.79 16.54 61.16
C VAL A 715 28.20 15.91 62.43
N ASP A 716 27.21 15.02 62.32
CA ASP A 716 26.64 14.31 63.47
C ASP A 716 27.51 13.11 63.91
N ASP A 717 28.20 12.45 62.96
CA ASP A 717 29.18 11.42 63.29
C ASP A 717 30.47 12.03 63.86
N THR A 718 30.78 11.71 65.12
CA THR A 718 31.94 12.29 65.82
C THR A 718 33.29 11.87 65.23
N GLY A 719 33.36 10.71 64.55
CA GLY A 719 34.57 10.21 63.89
C GLY A 719 34.81 10.88 62.55
N LEU A 720 33.79 10.93 61.69
CA LEU A 720 33.86 11.62 60.39
C LEU A 720 34.10 13.13 60.59
N ARG A 721 33.39 13.75 61.53
CA ARG A 721 33.60 15.16 61.91
C ARG A 721 35.02 15.43 62.37
N ALA A 722 35.57 14.62 63.29
CA ALA A 722 36.94 14.80 63.76
C ALA A 722 37.99 14.51 62.67
N SER A 723 37.69 13.63 61.71
CA SER A 723 38.56 13.35 60.57
C SER A 723 38.64 14.52 59.58
N LEU A 724 37.53 15.20 59.31
CA LEU A 724 37.50 16.33 58.38
C LEU A 724 37.88 17.67 59.05
N PHE A 725 37.55 17.83 60.34
CA PHE A 725 37.73 19.07 61.10
C PHE A 725 38.58 18.86 62.38
N PRO A 726 39.85 18.41 62.26
CA PRO A 726 40.63 17.93 63.41
C PRO A 726 40.99 19.02 64.44
N GLY A 727 40.90 20.31 64.08
CA GLY A 727 41.19 21.44 64.97
C GLY A 727 39.97 22.13 65.58
N PHE A 728 38.78 21.97 64.97
CA PHE A 728 37.65 22.87 65.20
C PHE A 728 36.81 22.49 66.43
N ASP A 729 36.64 23.43 67.38
CA ASP A 729 35.80 23.22 68.56
C ASP A 729 34.31 23.46 68.27
N PHE A 730 33.59 22.38 67.92
CA PHE A 730 32.14 22.40 67.74
C PHE A 730 31.35 22.71 69.03
N GLY A 731 31.96 22.61 70.21
CA GLY A 731 31.35 22.99 71.49
C GLY A 731 31.46 24.48 71.81
N ALA A 732 32.28 25.23 71.07
CA ALA A 732 32.42 26.67 71.23
C ALA A 732 31.12 27.40 70.86
N ASN A 733 30.79 28.48 71.58
CA ASN A 733 29.66 29.32 71.20
C ASN A 733 29.98 30.04 69.88
N ALA A 734 29.10 29.96 68.88
CA ALA A 734 29.39 30.47 67.54
C ALA A 734 29.82 31.96 67.50
N ASN A 735 29.26 32.80 68.37
CA ASN A 735 29.64 34.22 68.53
C ASN A 735 31.05 34.44 69.14
N SER A 736 31.71 33.39 69.65
CA SER A 736 33.05 33.43 70.25
C SER A 736 34.16 32.83 69.37
N VAL A 737 33.77 32.09 68.31
CA VAL A 737 34.70 31.58 67.31
C VAL A 737 35.12 32.73 66.38
N GLN A 738 36.42 32.96 66.22
CA GLN A 738 36.93 34.07 65.41
C GLN A 738 36.78 33.77 63.92
N ASP A 739 36.59 34.79 63.09
CA ASP A 739 36.47 34.65 61.63
C ASP A 739 37.70 33.89 61.04
N ALA A 740 38.91 34.11 61.57
CA ALA A 740 40.11 33.38 61.18
C ALA A 740 40.05 31.87 61.50
N THR A 741 39.43 31.49 62.63
CA THR A 741 39.22 30.09 63.03
C THR A 741 38.21 29.40 62.10
N TRP A 742 37.10 30.06 61.78
CA TRP A 742 36.15 29.57 60.76
C TRP A 742 36.84 29.34 59.41
N GLN A 743 37.72 30.24 59.00
CA GLN A 743 38.48 30.12 57.76
C GLN A 743 39.45 28.93 57.79
N SER A 744 40.38 28.88 58.74
CA SER A 744 41.48 27.90 58.73
C SER A 744 41.09 26.49 59.18
N GLU A 745 40.07 26.35 60.04
CA GLU A 745 39.73 25.07 60.68
C GLU A 745 38.39 24.48 60.20
N LEU A 746 37.57 25.23 59.45
CA LEU A 746 36.35 24.72 58.82
C LEU A 746 36.33 24.90 57.29
N VAL A 747 36.48 26.12 56.79
CA VAL A 747 36.34 26.40 55.34
C VAL A 747 37.48 25.80 54.53
N ALA A 748 38.74 25.97 54.97
CA ALA A 748 39.89 25.40 54.27
C ALA A 748 39.85 23.84 54.19
N PRO A 749 39.51 23.09 55.26
CA PRO A 749 39.27 21.65 55.15
C PRO A 749 38.12 21.25 54.21
N LEU A 750 37.00 21.98 54.22
CA LEU A 750 35.89 21.73 53.28
C LEU A 750 36.34 21.89 51.82
N MET A 751 37.04 22.99 51.51
CA MET A 751 37.54 23.24 50.17
C MET A 751 38.59 22.22 49.74
N SER A 752 39.54 21.89 50.62
CA SER A 752 40.55 20.84 50.35
C SER A 752 39.96 19.45 50.16
N ARG A 753 38.73 19.20 50.65
CA ARG A 753 38.04 17.91 50.48
C ARG A 753 37.15 17.88 49.24
N PHE A 754 36.43 18.95 48.93
CA PHE A 754 35.39 18.96 47.89
C PHE A 754 35.79 19.63 46.57
N MET A 755 36.82 20.50 46.56
CA MET A 755 37.32 21.11 45.31
C MET A 755 38.43 20.25 44.69
N GLY A 756 38.49 20.23 43.36
CA GLY A 756 39.53 19.51 42.63
C GLY A 756 40.87 20.26 42.64
N GLU A 757 41.97 19.53 42.77
CA GLU A 757 43.30 20.10 42.55
C GLU A 757 43.66 20.09 41.05
N GLN A 758 44.42 21.10 40.61
CA GLN A 758 45.01 21.17 39.25
C GLN A 758 44.03 21.19 38.05
N LEU A 759 42.72 21.35 38.28
CA LEU A 759 41.74 21.52 37.20
C LEU A 759 41.87 22.91 36.53
N THR A 760 41.88 22.92 35.20
CA THR A 760 41.89 24.15 34.37
C THR A 760 40.54 24.87 34.35
N THR A 761 39.44 24.14 34.55
CA THR A 761 38.07 24.65 34.52
C THR A 761 37.36 24.26 35.82
N GLN A 762 37.28 25.19 36.77
CA GLN A 762 36.48 25.08 38.00
C GLN A 762 36.22 26.47 38.60
N PRO A 763 35.27 26.63 39.54
CA PRO A 763 35.10 27.86 40.30
C PRO A 763 36.39 28.29 41.01
N SER A 764 36.68 29.60 41.03
CA SER A 764 37.89 30.13 41.67
C SER A 764 37.90 29.83 43.18
N PRO A 765 38.92 29.16 43.73
CA PRO A 765 38.99 28.84 45.16
C PRO A 765 38.82 30.07 46.05
N THR A 766 39.45 31.20 45.71
CA THR A 766 39.34 32.45 46.49
C THR A 766 37.93 33.02 46.50
N LEU A 767 37.13 32.83 45.44
CA LEU A 767 35.72 33.24 45.43
C LEU A 767 34.86 32.28 46.26
N VAL A 768 35.10 30.98 46.16
CA VAL A 768 34.40 29.95 46.96
C VAL A 768 34.66 30.16 48.46
N GLU A 769 35.92 30.41 48.84
CA GLU A 769 36.29 30.76 50.22
C GLU A 769 35.54 32.02 50.70
N GLY A 770 35.50 33.05 49.86
CA GLY A 770 34.78 34.30 50.13
C GLY A 770 33.28 34.10 50.38
N GLU A 771 32.60 33.31 49.54
CA GLU A 771 31.17 33.04 49.71
C GLU A 771 30.88 32.17 50.95
N LEU A 772 31.71 31.16 51.23
CA LEU A 772 31.56 30.34 52.45
C LEU A 772 31.81 31.17 53.72
N MET A 773 32.82 32.05 53.71
CA MET A 773 33.06 32.98 54.81
C MET A 773 31.95 34.02 54.94
N ASN A 774 31.35 34.51 53.86
CA ASN A 774 30.20 35.40 53.90
C ASN A 774 28.95 34.71 54.47
N LEU A 775 28.69 33.45 54.07
CA LEU A 775 27.62 32.60 54.61
C LEU A 775 27.77 32.37 56.12
N LEU A 776 28.99 32.13 56.60
CA LEU A 776 29.27 31.88 58.01
C LEU A 776 29.30 33.19 58.83
N THR A 777 30.14 34.14 58.45
CA THR A 777 30.53 35.30 59.27
C THR A 777 30.20 36.65 58.63
N GLY A 778 29.37 36.70 57.58
CA GLY A 778 28.86 37.94 57.00
C GLY A 778 27.99 38.77 57.96
N SER A 779 27.43 39.87 57.46
CA SER A 779 26.54 40.76 58.23
C SER A 779 25.27 40.07 58.74
N VAL A 780 24.84 39.00 58.08
CA VAL A 780 23.71 38.13 58.44
C VAL A 780 24.13 36.65 58.55
N GLY A 781 25.42 36.39 58.77
CA GLY A 781 26.02 35.05 58.69
C GLY A 781 25.46 34.04 59.71
N LEU A 782 25.44 32.77 59.32
CA LEU A 782 24.86 31.66 60.08
C LEU A 782 25.61 31.36 61.40
N ALA A 783 26.88 31.75 61.53
CA ALA A 783 27.63 31.64 62.78
C ALA A 783 27.30 32.76 63.80
N ARG A 784 26.43 33.73 63.47
CA ARG A 784 26.13 34.88 64.33
C ARG A 784 24.71 34.82 64.91
N CYS A 785 24.54 35.35 66.13
CA CYS A 785 23.25 35.49 66.80
C CYS A 785 23.14 36.80 67.59
N SER A 786 21.94 37.35 67.71
CA SER A 786 21.66 38.43 68.66
C SER A 786 21.61 37.88 70.10
N GLY A 787 22.70 38.04 70.86
CA GLY A 787 22.84 37.51 72.21
C GLY A 787 23.53 36.14 72.25
N THR A 788 23.18 35.28 73.21
CA THR A 788 23.77 33.93 73.32
C THR A 788 23.21 33.02 72.23
N CYS A 789 24.08 32.48 71.37
CA CYS A 789 23.66 31.49 70.38
C CYS A 789 23.14 30.20 71.05
N PRO A 790 22.15 29.50 70.45
CA PRO A 790 21.83 28.11 70.78
C PRO A 790 23.06 27.19 70.75
N ALA A 791 23.06 26.15 71.57
CA ALA A 791 24.21 25.25 71.72
C ALA A 791 24.58 24.49 70.44
N ASP A 792 23.61 24.28 69.53
CA ASP A 792 23.76 23.61 68.24
C ASP A 792 24.07 24.57 67.08
N ARG A 793 24.25 25.87 67.34
CA ARG A 793 24.43 26.88 66.28
C ARG A 793 25.71 26.67 65.48
N THR A 794 26.81 26.37 66.15
CA THR A 794 28.13 26.13 65.55
C THR A 794 28.08 24.94 64.58
N GLU A 795 27.42 23.87 65.02
CA GLU A 795 27.16 22.66 64.22
C GLU A 795 26.27 22.95 63.00
N LYS A 796 25.16 23.69 63.18
CA LYS A 796 24.26 24.09 62.08
C LYS A 796 24.95 24.99 61.04
N ALA A 797 25.83 25.89 61.47
CA ALA A 797 26.62 26.72 60.57
C ALA A 797 27.60 25.87 59.74
N ALA A 798 28.27 24.89 60.37
CA ALA A 798 29.13 23.93 59.69
C ALA A 798 28.38 23.05 58.68
N LYS A 799 27.22 22.49 59.06
CA LYS A 799 26.34 21.71 58.16
C LYS A 799 25.93 22.52 56.93
N ALA A 800 25.55 23.78 57.13
CA ALA A 800 25.18 24.68 56.03
C ALA A 800 26.36 24.99 55.09
N ALA A 801 27.54 25.35 55.61
CA ALA A 801 28.73 25.60 54.78
C ALA A 801 29.17 24.36 54.00
N CYS A 802 29.13 23.19 54.64
CA CYS A 802 29.37 21.90 53.99
C CYS A 802 28.38 21.68 52.83
N ALA A 803 27.08 21.79 53.09
CA ALA A 803 26.04 21.52 52.10
C ALA A 803 26.08 22.51 50.93
N SER A 804 26.39 23.79 51.20
CA SER A 804 26.54 24.82 50.16
C SER A 804 27.70 24.53 49.20
N LEU A 805 28.81 23.94 49.66
CA LEU A 805 29.90 23.53 48.78
C LEU A 805 29.61 22.19 48.10
N LEU A 806 29.10 21.21 48.85
CA LEU A 806 28.82 19.85 48.36
C LEU A 806 27.71 19.81 47.30
N GLY A 807 26.71 20.70 47.40
CA GLY A 807 25.64 20.86 46.42
C GLY A 807 25.94 21.88 45.30
N SER A 808 27.18 22.34 45.15
CA SER A 808 27.57 23.37 44.17
C SER A 808 28.08 22.78 42.85
N ALA A 809 28.22 23.63 41.83
CA ALA A 809 28.80 23.28 40.54
C ALA A 809 30.19 22.62 40.62
N VAL A 810 30.95 22.84 41.70
CA VAL A 810 32.22 22.15 42.00
C VAL A 810 32.06 20.62 42.00
N VAL A 811 30.93 20.13 42.50
CA VAL A 811 30.63 18.71 42.71
C VAL A 811 29.63 18.17 41.67
N LEU A 812 28.91 19.04 40.96
CA LEU A 812 27.90 18.64 39.98
C LEU A 812 28.40 18.58 38.53
N LEU A 813 29.35 19.42 38.14
CA LEU A 813 29.84 19.46 36.76
C LEU A 813 31.08 18.56 36.58
N GLN A 814 31.24 18.02 35.37
CA GLN A 814 32.37 17.17 34.99
C GLN A 814 32.96 17.50 33.62
#